data_AF-A0A5S3Z9K0-F1
#
_entry.id   AF-A0A5S3Z9K0-F1
#
_cell.length_a   1.000
_cell.length_b   1.000
_cell.length_c   1.000
_cell.angle_alpha   90.00
_cell.angle_beta   90.00
_cell.angle_gamma   90.00
#
_symmetry.space_group_name_H-M   'P 1'
#
loop_
_entity.id
_entity.type
_entity.pdbx_description
1 polymer ?
#
loop_
_entity_poly.entity_id
_entity_poly.type
_entity_poly.pdbx_seq_one_letter_code
_entity_poly.pdbx_strand_id
1 'polypeptide(L)'
;MTDLSKVLVIDDEPINTLQLEHALAGVGEVQSCNESSGAMALIADFKPDILLLDLEMPTISGFDLLGQIQCQPSLCALRIIVITAHNDPEIEERALALGAIDFISKPLNLTLCRMRVENHAKVRAQERALEKTQRLLAAEKEHLRITLDSIADGVISTDEHAFITYLNPVAQRLTGWSQTAAKGRHIEEVMKLRDASTKEASINPLTVALKENRPVAMAINTQLVSKQGLEYRVEDSAAPILDEQRQKRGAVMVFQDVSETLAMSVQMTYLAHHDQLTALPNRVLLHDRLTQGIARASAGNRKVSLMLLDLDNFKYINDAMGHHIGDEIIAHVGHSLDRFACSDITVARVGGDEFALVVPQEQNSFGLEALISQLLDVIAKPFRLGGEQHNLSASVGISVYPDDASSVEEMLRHADSAMYKAKQAGANSYCYFSDDLQHEMNQRLAVGYRLREALEQNALEVHYQPKFDLNTNDIIGAEGLVRLRGADGKLISPAQFIEYAEDSGLIYRLGEQVLEQCCRDAKAWLDAGHAQKVAVNISAKQFSDSALVDTVAAILEKTQLPSRYLELEVTESALIDSYEQTVTQLQSIADMGVSIALDDFGTGYSSLSYLRLFPLNVLKIDQSFVRDMLAEPQALDIVMAIIDLANSLGLEIVAEGIETEPQAKKLRSLGCGIGQGYLLAKPMVSVSLSQLLEQQAAGTLCT
;
A
#
# COMPACT_ATOMS: atom_id res chain seq x y z
N MET A 1 48.69 -5.16 -47.95
CA MET A 1 50.08 -5.55 -48.20
C MET A 1 50.08 -7.03 -48.49
N THR A 2 50.41 -7.44 -49.71
CA THR A 2 50.63 -8.85 -50.05
C THR A 2 51.78 -9.36 -49.20
N ASP A 3 51.51 -10.37 -48.38
CA ASP A 3 52.52 -11.05 -47.57
C ASP A 3 53.58 -11.59 -48.53
N LEU A 4 54.79 -11.01 -48.51
CA LEU A 4 55.88 -11.43 -49.38
C LEU A 4 56.24 -12.87 -49.00
N SER A 5 56.38 -13.75 -50.00
CA SER A 5 56.76 -15.14 -49.73
C SER A 5 58.17 -15.18 -49.12
N LYS A 6 58.35 -15.97 -48.08
CA LYS A 6 59.68 -16.13 -47.46
C LYS A 6 60.41 -17.31 -48.09
N VAL A 7 61.59 -17.07 -48.64
CA VAL A 7 62.39 -18.10 -49.33
C VAL A 7 63.71 -18.27 -48.60
N LEU A 8 63.99 -19.48 -48.11
CA LEU A 8 65.26 -19.82 -47.49
C LEU A 8 66.09 -20.66 -48.46
N VAL A 9 67.35 -20.30 -48.67
CA VAL A 9 68.30 -21.04 -49.51
C VAL A 9 69.38 -21.65 -48.62
N ILE A 10 69.65 -22.94 -48.75
CA ILE A 10 70.69 -23.65 -48.01
C ILE A 10 71.55 -24.41 -49.02
N ASP A 11 72.78 -23.95 -49.24
CA ASP A 11 73.75 -24.52 -50.19
C ASP A 11 75.16 -24.20 -49.66
N ASP A 12 76.05 -25.19 -49.61
CA ASP A 12 77.38 -25.04 -49.01
C ASP A 12 78.33 -24.22 -49.88
N GLU A 13 78.00 -23.99 -51.15
CA GLU A 13 78.79 -23.21 -52.09
C GLU A 13 78.36 -21.72 -52.06
N PRO A 14 79.24 -20.79 -51.60
CA PRO A 14 78.91 -19.35 -51.49
C PRO A 14 78.52 -18.68 -52.80
N ILE A 15 78.98 -19.23 -53.92
CA ILE A 15 78.66 -18.71 -55.25
C ILE A 15 77.19 -19.03 -55.59
N ASN A 16 76.71 -20.23 -55.25
CA ASN A 16 75.34 -20.66 -55.53
C ASN A 16 74.34 -19.88 -54.70
N THR A 17 74.59 -19.71 -53.39
CA THR A 17 73.71 -18.91 -52.51
C THR A 17 73.60 -17.47 -52.99
N LEU A 18 74.72 -16.82 -53.33
CA LEU A 18 74.73 -15.44 -53.84
C LEU A 18 73.99 -15.30 -55.19
N GLN A 19 74.19 -16.27 -56.10
CA GLN A 19 73.50 -16.29 -57.39
C GLN A 19 71.99 -16.49 -57.24
N LEU A 20 71.56 -17.38 -56.34
CA LEU A 20 70.15 -17.64 -56.05
C LEU A 20 69.50 -16.46 -55.33
N GLU A 21 70.16 -15.84 -54.36
CA GLU A 21 69.68 -14.61 -53.72
C GLU A 21 69.43 -13.50 -54.74
N HIS A 22 70.37 -13.28 -55.66
CA HIS A 22 70.21 -12.28 -56.70
C HIS A 22 69.10 -12.64 -57.70
N ALA A 23 69.00 -13.91 -58.11
CA ALA A 23 67.98 -14.37 -59.05
C ALA A 23 66.56 -14.33 -58.47
N LEU A 24 66.43 -14.54 -57.16
CA LEU A 24 65.16 -14.57 -56.45
C LEU A 24 64.79 -13.19 -55.86
N ALA A 25 65.66 -12.18 -56.03
CA ALA A 25 65.36 -10.81 -55.67
C ALA A 25 64.03 -10.35 -56.33
N GLY A 26 63.08 -9.93 -55.49
CA GLY A 26 61.75 -9.50 -55.93
C GLY A 26 60.68 -10.61 -56.02
N VAL A 27 61.04 -11.89 -55.85
CA VAL A 27 60.06 -12.99 -55.67
C VAL A 27 59.52 -12.99 -54.23
N GLY A 28 60.35 -12.62 -53.26
CA GLY A 28 60.02 -12.68 -51.84
C GLY A 28 61.11 -12.12 -50.94
N GLU A 29 60.94 -12.30 -49.64
CA GLU A 29 62.01 -12.09 -48.65
C GLU A 29 62.93 -13.32 -48.72
N VAL A 30 64.14 -13.14 -49.25
CA VAL A 30 65.11 -14.22 -49.44
C VAL A 30 66.19 -14.15 -48.38
N GLN A 31 66.47 -15.28 -47.74
CA GLN A 31 67.61 -15.46 -46.85
C GLN A 31 68.40 -16.69 -47.31
N SER A 32 69.74 -16.64 -47.27
CA SER A 32 70.57 -17.82 -47.53
C SER A 32 71.44 -18.22 -46.34
N CYS A 33 71.86 -19.48 -46.33
CA CYS A 33 72.77 -20.06 -45.35
C CYS A 33 73.75 -20.99 -46.05
N ASN A 34 75.04 -20.84 -45.75
CA ASN A 34 76.11 -21.67 -46.32
C ASN A 34 76.55 -22.82 -45.40
N GLU A 35 75.98 -22.91 -44.19
CA GLU A 35 76.30 -23.96 -43.23
C GLU A 35 75.06 -24.78 -42.91
N SER A 36 75.13 -26.11 -43.08
CA SER A 36 73.97 -26.98 -42.81
C SER A 36 73.77 -27.27 -41.32
N SER A 37 74.76 -27.03 -40.45
CA SER A 37 74.69 -27.29 -39.01
C SER A 37 73.67 -26.41 -38.25
N GLY A 38 73.35 -25.22 -38.77
CA GLY A 38 72.37 -24.27 -38.21
C GLY A 38 71.01 -24.25 -38.92
N ALA A 39 70.82 -25.09 -39.95
CA ALA A 39 69.68 -25.02 -40.86
C ALA A 39 68.30 -25.11 -40.16
N MET A 40 68.12 -26.05 -39.23
CA MET A 40 66.83 -26.24 -38.53
C MET A 40 66.45 -25.07 -37.62
N ALA A 41 67.44 -24.46 -36.94
CA ALA A 41 67.20 -23.27 -36.11
C ALA A 41 66.75 -22.10 -36.99
N LEU A 42 67.41 -21.94 -38.14
CA LEU A 42 67.07 -20.89 -39.10
C LEU A 42 65.67 -21.09 -39.71
N ILE A 43 65.28 -22.32 -40.03
CA ILE A 43 63.92 -22.64 -40.50
C ILE A 43 62.87 -22.27 -39.44
N ALA A 44 63.13 -22.58 -38.17
CA ALA A 44 62.20 -22.30 -37.07
C ALA A 44 62.03 -20.79 -36.82
N ASP A 45 63.11 -20.01 -36.94
CA ASP A 45 63.11 -18.56 -36.70
C ASP A 45 62.55 -17.78 -37.90
N PHE A 46 63.04 -18.08 -39.11
CA PHE A 46 62.65 -17.36 -40.31
C PHE A 46 61.24 -17.74 -40.81
N LYS A 47 60.84 -19.00 -40.54
CA LYS A 47 59.57 -19.62 -41.00
C LYS A 47 59.36 -19.44 -42.51
N PRO A 48 60.25 -20.02 -43.33
CA PRO A 48 60.15 -19.91 -44.77
C PRO A 48 58.85 -20.53 -45.28
N ASP A 49 58.35 -19.98 -46.38
CA ASP A 49 57.31 -20.59 -47.21
C ASP A 49 57.90 -21.61 -48.17
N ILE A 50 59.10 -21.33 -48.66
CA ILE A 50 59.84 -22.16 -49.60
C ILE A 50 61.27 -22.35 -49.10
N LEU A 51 61.75 -23.59 -49.12
CA LEU A 51 63.12 -23.95 -48.82
C LEU A 51 63.80 -24.48 -50.08
N LEU A 52 64.85 -23.82 -50.54
CA LEU A 52 65.78 -24.32 -51.55
C LEU A 52 66.93 -25.02 -50.82
N LEU A 53 67.10 -26.33 -51.04
CA LEU A 53 68.02 -27.16 -50.26
C LEU A 53 68.96 -27.95 -51.16
N ASP A 54 70.26 -27.72 -51.06
CA ASP A 54 71.26 -28.58 -51.68
C ASP A 54 71.33 -29.96 -51.02
N LEU A 55 71.47 -31.01 -51.82
CA LEU A 55 71.58 -32.39 -51.31
C LEU A 55 72.99 -32.71 -50.81
N GLU A 56 74.00 -32.18 -51.48
CA GLU A 56 75.41 -32.54 -51.28
C GLU A 56 76.11 -31.50 -50.42
N MET A 57 76.02 -31.66 -49.11
CA MET A 57 76.67 -30.76 -48.15
C MET A 57 77.57 -31.54 -47.17
N PRO A 58 78.73 -30.99 -46.75
CA PRO A 58 79.80 -31.75 -46.08
C PRO A 58 79.55 -32.09 -44.60
N THR A 59 78.64 -31.38 -43.90
CA THR A 59 78.42 -31.58 -42.45
C THR A 59 77.14 -32.33 -42.15
N ILE A 60 75.99 -31.77 -42.53
CA ILE A 60 74.69 -32.46 -42.56
C ILE A 60 74.25 -32.53 -44.01
N SER A 61 73.94 -33.72 -44.53
CA SER A 61 73.48 -33.88 -45.91
C SER A 61 72.06 -33.32 -46.08
N GLY A 62 71.69 -32.88 -47.29
CA GLY A 62 70.33 -32.41 -47.55
C GLY A 62 69.27 -33.50 -47.31
N PHE A 63 69.62 -34.78 -47.50
CA PHE A 63 68.73 -35.91 -47.17
C PHE A 63 68.45 -36.03 -45.67
N ASP A 64 69.47 -35.82 -44.83
CA ASP A 64 69.28 -35.86 -43.37
C ASP A 64 68.40 -34.69 -42.91
N LEU A 65 68.57 -33.51 -43.53
CA LEU A 65 67.74 -32.34 -43.23
C LEU A 65 66.28 -32.55 -43.68
N LEU A 66 66.04 -33.13 -44.86
CA LEU A 66 64.69 -33.52 -45.31
C LEU A 66 64.03 -34.46 -44.31
N GLY A 67 64.74 -35.49 -43.85
CA GLY A 67 64.24 -36.42 -42.83
C GLY A 67 63.90 -35.73 -41.51
N GLN A 68 64.71 -34.76 -41.07
CA GLN A 68 64.43 -33.96 -39.87
C GLN A 68 63.19 -33.08 -40.03
N ILE A 69 63.00 -32.44 -41.20
CA ILE A 69 61.83 -31.61 -41.49
C ILE A 69 60.56 -32.46 -41.53
N GLN A 70 60.59 -33.63 -42.17
CA GLN A 70 59.44 -34.54 -42.26
C GLN A 70 58.95 -35.02 -40.89
N CYS A 71 59.85 -35.13 -39.91
CA CYS A 71 59.51 -35.51 -38.54
C CYS A 71 58.83 -34.37 -37.73
N GLN A 72 58.69 -33.16 -38.27
CA GLN A 72 58.09 -32.00 -37.58
C GLN A 72 56.72 -31.62 -38.16
N PRO A 73 55.60 -31.87 -37.44
CA PRO A 73 54.25 -31.51 -37.89
C PRO A 73 54.06 -30.01 -38.17
N SER A 74 54.77 -29.14 -37.45
CA SER A 74 54.73 -27.69 -37.65
C SER A 74 55.31 -27.22 -38.98
N LEU A 75 56.13 -28.04 -39.63
CA LEU A 75 56.76 -27.74 -40.93
C LEU A 75 56.08 -28.45 -42.10
N CYS A 76 54.96 -29.15 -41.87
CA CYS A 76 54.23 -29.87 -42.92
C CYS A 76 53.78 -28.98 -44.09
N ALA A 77 53.70 -27.68 -43.87
CA ALA A 77 53.27 -26.70 -44.86
C ALA A 77 54.45 -25.99 -45.59
N LEU A 78 55.70 -26.34 -45.25
CA LEU A 78 56.91 -25.84 -45.90
C LEU A 78 57.10 -26.50 -47.27
N ARG A 79 57.33 -25.69 -48.30
CA ARG A 79 57.53 -26.17 -49.67
C ARG A 79 59.01 -26.36 -49.96
N ILE A 80 59.49 -27.59 -50.08
CA ILE A 80 60.93 -27.87 -50.22
C ILE A 80 61.29 -28.19 -51.67
N ILE A 81 62.14 -27.36 -52.27
CA ILE A 81 62.72 -27.53 -53.60
C ILE A 81 64.18 -27.92 -53.43
N VAL A 82 64.57 -29.03 -54.03
CA VAL A 82 65.90 -29.62 -53.81
C VAL A 82 66.87 -29.25 -54.93
N ILE A 83 68.13 -28.95 -54.63
CA ILE A 83 69.19 -28.69 -55.61
C ILE A 83 70.09 -29.92 -55.68
N THR A 84 70.39 -30.43 -56.89
CA THR A 84 71.17 -31.68 -57.08
C THR A 84 72.14 -31.56 -58.26
N ALA A 85 73.34 -32.14 -58.13
CA ALA A 85 74.32 -32.24 -59.22
C ALA A 85 74.10 -33.46 -60.12
N HIS A 86 73.23 -34.39 -59.70
CA HIS A 86 72.96 -35.65 -60.38
C HIS A 86 71.62 -35.61 -61.10
N ASN A 87 71.62 -35.94 -62.40
CA ASN A 87 70.40 -36.30 -63.15
C ASN A 87 70.06 -37.79 -62.98
N ASP A 88 70.33 -38.34 -61.79
CA ASP A 88 70.05 -39.74 -61.47
C ASP A 88 68.62 -39.88 -60.94
N PRO A 89 67.74 -40.65 -61.62
CA PRO A 89 66.36 -40.87 -61.17
C PRO A 89 66.25 -41.41 -59.74
N GLU A 90 67.22 -42.18 -59.24
CA GLU A 90 67.18 -42.75 -57.89
C GLU A 90 67.29 -41.67 -56.80
N ILE A 91 68.06 -40.60 -57.07
CA ILE A 91 68.25 -39.47 -56.15
C ILE A 91 66.99 -38.61 -56.10
N GLU A 92 66.35 -38.36 -57.24
CA GLU A 92 65.08 -37.62 -57.34
C GLU A 92 63.95 -38.38 -56.61
N GLU A 93 63.83 -39.69 -56.82
CA GLU A 93 62.83 -40.53 -56.16
C GLU A 93 62.98 -40.49 -54.63
N ARG A 94 64.22 -40.59 -54.14
CA ARG A 94 64.52 -40.52 -52.72
C ARG A 94 64.17 -39.16 -52.11
N ALA A 95 64.45 -38.06 -52.81
CA ALA A 95 64.13 -36.71 -52.32
C ALA A 95 62.61 -36.48 -52.26
N LEU A 96 61.86 -36.91 -53.28
CA LEU A 96 60.39 -36.83 -53.28
C LEU A 96 59.76 -37.68 -52.18
N ALA A 97 60.28 -38.89 -51.91
CA ALA A 97 59.83 -39.75 -50.83
C ALA A 97 59.99 -39.12 -49.43
N LEU A 98 60.97 -38.22 -49.28
CA LEU A 98 61.24 -37.47 -48.04
C LEU A 98 60.54 -36.11 -47.99
N GLY A 99 59.61 -35.82 -48.92
CA GLY A 99 58.76 -34.63 -48.87
C GLY A 99 59.24 -33.43 -49.67
N ALA A 100 60.29 -33.58 -50.50
CA ALA A 100 60.57 -32.59 -51.53
C ALA A 100 59.40 -32.53 -52.53
N ILE A 101 59.12 -31.34 -53.04
CA ILE A 101 58.00 -31.12 -53.98
C ILE A 101 58.47 -30.79 -55.39
N ASP A 102 59.75 -30.48 -55.56
CA ASP A 102 60.36 -30.07 -56.82
C ASP A 102 61.90 -30.14 -56.71
N PHE A 103 62.61 -30.03 -57.84
CA PHE A 103 64.07 -30.12 -57.87
C PHE A 103 64.71 -29.18 -58.91
N ILE A 104 65.99 -28.86 -58.75
CA ILE A 104 66.80 -27.99 -59.61
C ILE A 104 68.14 -28.67 -59.85
N SER A 105 68.53 -28.88 -61.11
CA SER A 105 69.80 -29.50 -61.45
C SER A 105 70.96 -28.49 -61.56
N LYS A 106 72.17 -28.90 -61.16
CA LYS A 106 73.43 -28.17 -61.42
C LYS A 106 73.98 -28.54 -62.82
N PRO A 107 74.55 -27.61 -63.61
CA PRO A 107 74.75 -26.19 -63.30
C PRO A 107 73.44 -25.39 -63.27
N LEU A 108 73.32 -24.47 -62.31
CA LEU A 108 72.07 -23.76 -62.00
C LEU A 108 71.57 -22.91 -63.18
N ASN A 109 70.36 -23.20 -63.65
CA ASN A 109 69.64 -22.29 -64.54
C ASN A 109 68.78 -21.31 -63.72
N LEU A 110 69.33 -20.13 -63.43
CA LEU A 110 68.71 -19.14 -62.56
C LEU A 110 67.31 -18.69 -63.02
N THR A 111 67.07 -18.62 -64.32
CA THR A 111 65.74 -18.31 -64.89
C THR A 111 64.72 -19.39 -64.53
N LEU A 112 65.11 -20.67 -64.68
CA LEU A 112 64.25 -21.79 -64.32
C LEU A 112 64.03 -21.90 -62.81
N CYS A 113 65.07 -21.65 -62.01
CA CYS A 113 64.98 -21.60 -60.54
C CYS A 113 63.93 -20.57 -60.10
N ARG A 114 64.03 -19.35 -60.64
CA ARG A 114 63.10 -18.27 -60.35
C ARG A 114 61.66 -18.64 -60.68
N MET A 115 61.40 -19.21 -61.87
CA MET A 115 60.06 -19.64 -62.27
C MET A 115 59.50 -20.74 -61.35
N ARG A 116 60.31 -21.72 -60.93
CA ARG A 116 59.86 -22.78 -60.01
C ARG A 116 59.50 -22.21 -58.64
N VAL A 117 60.34 -21.34 -58.08
CA VAL A 117 60.06 -20.66 -56.81
C VAL A 117 58.82 -19.78 -56.91
N GLU A 118 58.67 -18.98 -57.97
CA GLU A 118 57.47 -18.15 -58.21
C GLU A 118 56.18 -18.99 -58.28
N ASN A 119 56.22 -20.15 -58.95
CA ASN A 119 55.07 -21.05 -59.03
C ASN A 119 54.67 -21.58 -57.65
N HIS A 120 55.63 -22.07 -56.87
CA HIS A 120 55.36 -22.59 -55.52
C HIS A 120 54.95 -21.48 -54.53
N ALA A 121 55.47 -20.27 -54.69
CA ALA A 121 55.07 -19.09 -53.92
C ALA A 121 53.60 -18.75 -54.19
N LYS A 122 53.18 -18.79 -55.45
CA LYS A 122 51.79 -18.57 -55.85
C LYS A 122 50.85 -19.63 -55.28
N VAL A 123 51.22 -20.91 -55.34
CA VAL A 123 50.42 -22.00 -54.74
C VAL A 123 50.27 -21.78 -53.23
N ARG A 124 51.36 -21.44 -52.53
CA ARG A 124 51.34 -21.19 -51.09
C ARG A 124 50.46 -20.01 -50.69
N ALA A 125 50.50 -18.93 -51.47
CA ALA A 125 49.64 -17.77 -51.25
C ALA A 125 48.15 -18.12 -51.38
N GLN A 126 47.78 -19.00 -52.32
CA GLN A 126 46.40 -19.46 -52.49
C GLN A 126 45.93 -20.33 -51.31
N GLU A 127 46.75 -21.27 -50.84
CA GLU A 127 46.46 -22.10 -49.66
C GLU A 127 46.18 -21.23 -48.42
N ARG A 128 47.05 -20.26 -48.13
CA ARG A 128 46.88 -19.32 -47.01
C ARG A 128 45.59 -18.51 -47.12
N ALA A 129 45.24 -18.03 -48.32
CA ALA A 129 44.02 -17.27 -48.54
C ALA A 129 42.76 -18.12 -48.30
N LEU A 130 42.77 -19.38 -48.72
CA LEU A 130 41.67 -20.32 -48.50
C LEU A 130 41.49 -20.64 -47.02
N GLU A 131 42.56 -20.96 -46.29
CA GLU A 131 42.53 -21.22 -44.85
C GLU A 131 41.97 -20.00 -44.08
N LYS A 132 42.43 -18.79 -44.42
CA LYS A 132 41.94 -17.55 -43.81
C LYS A 132 40.44 -17.35 -44.06
N THR A 133 39.98 -17.58 -45.28
CA THR A 133 38.57 -17.45 -45.66
C THR A 133 37.70 -18.46 -44.92
N GLN A 134 38.14 -19.72 -44.81
CA GLN A 134 37.44 -20.76 -44.05
C GLN A 134 37.33 -20.40 -42.56
N ARG A 135 38.41 -19.87 -41.95
CA ARG A 135 38.39 -19.41 -40.56
C ARG A 135 37.43 -18.25 -40.33
N LEU A 136 37.45 -17.24 -41.21
CA LEU A 136 36.52 -16.10 -41.13
C LEU A 136 35.06 -16.55 -41.28
N LEU A 137 34.77 -17.44 -42.23
CA LEU A 137 33.44 -17.99 -42.42
C LEU A 137 32.96 -18.81 -41.21
N ALA A 138 33.86 -19.60 -40.61
CA ALA A 138 33.54 -20.36 -39.40
C ALA A 138 33.27 -19.43 -38.20
N ALA A 139 34.06 -18.37 -38.03
CA ALA A 139 33.87 -17.37 -36.99
C ALA A 139 32.54 -16.62 -37.17
N GLU A 140 32.19 -16.22 -38.39
CA GLU A 140 30.93 -15.52 -38.68
C GLU A 140 29.71 -16.42 -38.42
N LYS A 141 29.78 -17.70 -38.83
CA LYS A 141 28.72 -18.68 -38.55
C LYS A 141 28.52 -18.87 -37.04
N GLU A 142 29.60 -18.92 -36.28
CA GLU A 142 29.50 -19.07 -34.83
C GLU A 142 28.95 -17.81 -34.15
N HIS A 143 29.37 -16.62 -34.61
CA HIS A 143 28.84 -15.36 -34.10
C HIS A 143 27.32 -15.23 -34.32
N LEU A 144 26.82 -15.58 -35.51
CA LEU A 144 25.38 -15.60 -35.80
C LEU A 144 24.61 -16.58 -34.90
N ARG A 145 25.18 -17.76 -34.65
CA ARG A 145 24.58 -18.76 -33.76
C ARG A 145 24.48 -18.25 -32.33
N ILE A 146 25.58 -17.72 -31.79
CA ILE A 146 25.61 -17.15 -30.44
C ILE A 146 24.60 -16.01 -30.30
N THR A 147 24.46 -15.17 -31.35
CA THR A 147 23.49 -14.07 -31.36
C THR A 147 22.07 -14.60 -31.24
N LEU A 148 21.68 -15.59 -32.05
CA LEU A 148 20.34 -16.20 -32.02
C LEU A 148 20.07 -16.97 -30.71
N ASP A 149 21.09 -17.62 -30.15
CA ASP A 149 21.00 -18.33 -28.87
C ASP A 149 20.83 -17.40 -27.67
N SER A 150 21.28 -16.15 -27.80
CA SER A 150 21.19 -15.12 -26.74
C SER A 150 19.87 -14.33 -26.76
N ILE A 151 19.01 -14.55 -27.76
CA ILE A 151 17.68 -13.91 -27.82
C ILE A 151 16.78 -14.53 -26.73
N ALA A 152 16.13 -13.66 -25.96
CA ALA A 152 15.26 -14.05 -24.84
C ALA A 152 13.91 -14.65 -25.29
N ASP A 153 13.51 -14.40 -26.54
CA ASP A 153 12.33 -14.97 -27.17
C ASP A 153 12.64 -16.30 -27.87
N GLY A 154 11.61 -17.14 -28.03
CA GLY A 154 11.70 -18.35 -28.82
C GLY A 154 11.86 -18.02 -30.29
N VAL A 155 12.94 -18.50 -30.92
CA VAL A 155 13.18 -18.34 -32.35
C VAL A 155 13.16 -19.70 -33.03
N ILE A 156 12.29 -19.84 -34.04
CA ILE A 156 12.23 -21.00 -34.93
C ILE A 156 12.47 -20.53 -36.36
N SER A 157 13.31 -21.25 -37.10
CA SER A 157 13.41 -21.07 -38.56
C SER A 157 13.11 -22.38 -39.28
N THR A 158 12.53 -22.26 -40.48
CA THR A 158 12.20 -23.38 -41.35
C THR A 158 12.76 -23.20 -42.75
N ASP A 159 12.69 -24.25 -43.57
CA ASP A 159 12.80 -24.16 -45.02
C ASP A 159 11.48 -23.68 -45.67
N GLU A 160 11.44 -23.66 -47.01
CA GLU A 160 10.30 -23.24 -47.82
C GLU A 160 9.06 -24.14 -47.69
N HIS A 161 9.21 -25.34 -47.12
CA HIS A 161 8.16 -26.32 -46.89
C HIS A 161 7.78 -26.43 -45.40
N ALA A 162 8.18 -25.45 -44.58
CA ALA A 162 7.91 -25.39 -43.15
C ALA A 162 8.54 -26.52 -42.32
N PHE A 163 9.61 -27.17 -42.83
CA PHE A 163 10.43 -28.06 -42.02
C PHE A 163 11.48 -27.27 -41.24
N ILE A 164 11.59 -27.58 -39.96
CA ILE A 164 12.44 -26.87 -39.02
C ILE A 164 13.91 -27.03 -39.39
N THR A 165 14.61 -25.91 -39.50
CA THR A 165 16.07 -25.83 -39.72
C THR A 165 16.81 -25.42 -38.45
N TYR A 166 16.17 -24.63 -37.58
CA TYR A 166 16.78 -24.06 -36.39
C TYR A 166 15.78 -23.80 -35.25
N LEU A 167 16.18 -24.06 -34.01
CA LEU A 167 15.50 -23.70 -32.76
C LEU A 167 16.53 -23.12 -31.79
N ASN A 168 16.32 -21.91 -31.28
CA ASN A 168 17.14 -21.40 -30.18
C ASN A 168 16.78 -22.06 -28.83
N PRO A 169 17.56 -21.88 -27.74
CA PRO A 169 17.33 -22.52 -26.45
C PRO A 169 15.96 -22.22 -25.83
N VAL A 170 15.42 -21.01 -26.04
CA VAL A 170 14.10 -20.61 -25.54
C VAL A 170 12.99 -21.37 -26.26
N ALA A 171 13.04 -21.46 -27.60
CA ALA A 171 12.10 -22.25 -28.38
C ALA A 171 12.16 -23.73 -27.99
N GLN A 172 13.35 -24.26 -27.71
CA GLN A 172 13.50 -25.65 -27.25
C GLN A 172 12.80 -25.88 -25.90
N ARG A 173 12.95 -24.95 -24.95
CA ARG A 173 12.30 -25.01 -23.64
C ARG A 173 10.78 -24.93 -23.75
N LEU A 174 10.25 -23.98 -24.50
CA LEU A 174 8.80 -23.74 -24.62
C LEU A 174 8.09 -24.86 -25.41
N THR A 175 8.69 -25.32 -26.51
CA THR A 175 8.10 -26.43 -27.31
C THR A 175 8.33 -27.79 -26.67
N GLY A 176 9.34 -27.94 -25.81
CA GLY A 176 9.76 -29.23 -25.24
C GLY A 176 10.52 -30.12 -26.24
N TRP A 177 11.01 -29.53 -27.35
CA TRP A 177 11.79 -30.23 -28.37
C TRP A 177 13.23 -29.71 -28.40
N SER A 178 14.21 -30.60 -28.32
CA SER A 178 15.60 -30.24 -28.61
C SER A 178 15.78 -29.93 -30.11
N GLN A 179 16.70 -29.03 -30.46
CA GLN A 179 16.97 -28.67 -31.85
C GLN A 179 17.31 -29.88 -32.73
N THR A 180 18.07 -30.84 -32.21
CA THR A 180 18.44 -32.08 -32.93
C THR A 180 17.22 -32.95 -33.27
N ALA A 181 16.26 -33.05 -32.35
CA ALA A 181 15.03 -33.84 -32.55
C ALA A 181 13.97 -33.11 -33.41
N ALA A 182 13.95 -31.77 -33.36
CA ALA A 182 13.01 -30.94 -34.12
C ALA A 182 13.46 -30.75 -35.58
N LYS A 183 14.77 -30.78 -35.86
CA LYS A 183 15.30 -30.54 -37.21
C LYS A 183 14.71 -31.51 -38.23
N GLY A 184 14.18 -30.99 -39.33
CA GLY A 184 13.51 -31.76 -40.39
C GLY A 184 12.08 -32.19 -40.07
N ARG A 185 11.52 -31.82 -38.90
CA ARG A 185 10.10 -32.00 -38.58
C ARG A 185 9.30 -30.80 -39.05
N HIS A 186 8.03 -31.01 -39.39
CA HIS A 186 7.14 -29.94 -39.81
C HIS A 186 6.75 -29.06 -38.60
N ILE A 187 6.62 -27.74 -38.81
CA ILE A 187 6.35 -26.78 -37.72
C ILE A 187 5.11 -27.13 -36.90
N GLU A 188 4.03 -27.57 -37.54
CA GLU A 188 2.76 -27.97 -36.91
C GLU A 188 2.89 -29.19 -35.96
N GLU A 189 3.93 -30.03 -36.13
CA GLU A 189 4.19 -31.16 -35.23
C GLU A 189 4.87 -30.69 -33.94
N VAL A 190 5.77 -29.73 -34.05
CA VAL A 190 6.64 -29.25 -32.96
C VAL A 190 5.97 -28.14 -32.17
N MET A 191 5.28 -27.22 -32.84
CA MET A 191 4.62 -26.06 -32.25
C MET A 191 3.10 -26.19 -32.39
N LYS A 192 2.49 -26.93 -31.45
CA LYS A 192 1.05 -27.14 -31.42
C LYS A 192 0.35 -25.94 -30.81
N LEU A 193 -0.34 -25.17 -31.66
CA LEU A 193 -1.06 -23.97 -31.26
C LEU A 193 -2.57 -24.23 -31.20
N ARG A 194 -3.24 -23.57 -30.25
CA ARG A 194 -4.70 -23.58 -30.10
C ARG A 194 -5.19 -22.28 -29.50
N ASP A 195 -6.47 -21.96 -29.68
CA ASP A 195 -7.10 -20.89 -28.91
C ASP A 195 -7.24 -21.35 -27.45
N ALA A 196 -6.87 -20.49 -26.51
CA ALA A 196 -6.82 -20.89 -25.13
C ALA A 196 -8.20 -20.98 -24.45
N SER A 197 -9.21 -20.30 -24.99
CA SER A 197 -10.59 -20.28 -24.50
C SER A 197 -11.38 -21.45 -25.06
N THR A 198 -11.35 -21.67 -26.38
CA THR A 198 -12.12 -22.75 -27.05
C THR A 198 -11.37 -24.08 -27.08
N LYS A 199 -10.04 -24.06 -26.89
CA LYS A 199 -9.14 -25.22 -27.04
C LYS A 199 -9.06 -25.79 -28.45
N GLU A 200 -9.61 -25.10 -29.45
CA GLU A 200 -9.56 -25.50 -30.86
C GLU A 200 -8.19 -25.21 -31.46
N ALA A 201 -7.73 -26.09 -32.37
CA ALA A 201 -6.43 -25.93 -33.03
C ALA A 201 -6.34 -24.61 -33.79
N SER A 202 -5.22 -23.90 -33.61
CA SER A 202 -4.94 -22.63 -34.27
C SER A 202 -3.89 -22.83 -35.37
N ILE A 203 -4.02 -22.09 -36.46
CA ILE A 203 -3.10 -22.19 -37.60
C ILE A 203 -1.76 -21.56 -37.21
N ASN A 204 -0.65 -22.23 -37.53
CA ASN A 204 0.65 -21.65 -37.27
C ASN A 204 0.92 -20.42 -38.18
N PRO A 205 1.22 -19.24 -37.63
CA PRO A 205 1.46 -18.03 -38.42
C PRO A 205 2.63 -18.18 -39.39
N LEU A 206 3.60 -19.06 -39.10
CA LEU A 206 4.70 -19.36 -40.01
C LEU A 206 4.21 -19.98 -41.32
N THR A 207 3.26 -20.91 -41.24
CA THR A 207 2.63 -21.54 -42.41
C THR A 207 1.92 -20.50 -43.27
N VAL A 208 1.24 -19.53 -42.64
CA VAL A 208 0.58 -18.41 -43.33
C VAL A 208 1.59 -17.45 -43.93
N ALA A 209 2.67 -17.12 -43.21
CA ALA A 209 3.73 -16.23 -43.70
C ALA A 209 4.44 -16.80 -44.94
N LEU A 210 4.69 -18.12 -44.96
CA LEU A 210 5.21 -18.82 -46.14
C LEU A 210 4.23 -18.77 -47.32
N LYS A 211 2.94 -18.99 -47.08
CA LYS A 211 1.91 -18.98 -48.13
C LYS A 211 1.71 -17.59 -48.74
N GLU A 212 1.50 -16.60 -47.89
CA GLU A 212 1.17 -15.21 -48.27
C GLU A 212 2.41 -14.36 -48.58
N ASN A 213 3.62 -14.87 -48.31
CA ASN A 213 4.90 -14.18 -48.52
C ASN A 213 4.97 -12.79 -47.86
N ARG A 214 4.49 -12.69 -46.62
CA ARG A 214 4.50 -11.45 -45.83
C ARG A 214 4.61 -11.77 -44.34
N PRO A 215 4.98 -10.79 -43.49
CA PRO A 215 4.84 -10.94 -42.06
C PRO A 215 3.39 -11.20 -41.64
N VAL A 216 3.21 -12.11 -40.69
CA VAL A 216 1.91 -12.51 -40.12
C VAL A 216 2.04 -12.53 -38.61
N ALA A 217 1.18 -11.76 -37.94
CA ALA A 217 1.06 -11.80 -36.50
C ALA A 217 0.32 -13.06 -36.04
N MET A 218 0.64 -13.53 -34.85
CA MET A 218 -0.07 -14.60 -34.18
C MET A 218 -1.48 -14.15 -33.78
N ALA A 219 -2.42 -15.08 -33.81
CA ALA A 219 -3.77 -14.80 -33.33
C ALA A 219 -3.72 -14.45 -31.83
N ILE A 220 -4.55 -13.50 -31.41
CA ILE A 220 -4.70 -13.14 -30.00
C ILE A 220 -5.14 -14.39 -29.23
N ASN A 221 -4.76 -14.50 -27.96
CA ASN A 221 -5.20 -15.58 -27.07
C ASN A 221 -4.70 -16.98 -27.50
N THR A 222 -3.62 -17.05 -28.28
CA THR A 222 -2.99 -18.30 -28.68
C THR A 222 -2.27 -18.97 -27.50
N GLN A 223 -2.38 -20.29 -27.44
CA GLN A 223 -1.73 -21.16 -26.47
C GLN A 223 -0.87 -22.20 -27.18
N LEU A 224 0.39 -22.32 -26.78
CA LEU A 224 1.30 -23.39 -27.16
C LEU A 224 1.17 -24.56 -26.18
N VAL A 225 1.04 -25.77 -26.73
CA VAL A 225 1.15 -27.01 -25.95
C VAL A 225 2.48 -27.67 -26.27
N SER A 226 3.36 -27.72 -25.27
CA SER A 226 4.65 -28.38 -25.38
C SER A 226 4.51 -29.90 -25.60
N LYS A 227 5.59 -30.54 -26.03
CA LYS A 227 5.67 -32.00 -26.19
C LYS A 227 5.30 -32.78 -24.92
N GLN A 228 5.53 -32.18 -23.75
CA GLN A 228 5.29 -32.77 -22.44
C GLN A 228 3.89 -32.44 -21.88
N GLY A 229 3.10 -31.65 -22.60
CA GLY A 229 1.75 -31.24 -22.21
C GLY A 229 1.68 -29.95 -21.38
N LEU A 230 2.80 -29.31 -21.06
CA LEU A 230 2.79 -27.96 -20.47
C LEU A 230 2.21 -26.95 -21.45
N GLU A 231 1.43 -26.02 -20.93
CA GLU A 231 0.69 -25.01 -21.68
C GLU A 231 1.28 -23.62 -21.42
N TYR A 232 1.58 -22.89 -22.50
CA TYR A 232 2.12 -21.53 -22.44
C TYR A 232 1.24 -20.59 -23.26
N ARG A 233 0.97 -19.40 -22.75
CA ARG A 233 0.39 -18.31 -23.55
C ARG A 233 1.50 -17.71 -24.40
N VAL A 234 1.31 -17.68 -25.71
CA VAL A 234 2.33 -17.19 -26.64
C VAL A 234 1.76 -16.13 -27.55
N GLU A 235 2.57 -15.11 -27.80
CA GLU A 235 2.31 -14.03 -28.75
C GLU A 235 3.59 -13.77 -29.54
N ASP A 236 3.43 -13.20 -30.75
CA ASP A 236 4.41 -12.50 -31.62
C ASP A 236 4.07 -12.76 -33.10
N SER A 237 5.04 -13.05 -33.97
CA SER A 237 4.91 -12.94 -35.43
C SER A 237 5.87 -13.86 -36.17
N ALA A 238 5.50 -14.18 -37.41
CA ALA A 238 6.34 -14.91 -38.34
C ALA A 238 6.54 -14.11 -39.62
N ALA A 239 7.70 -14.26 -40.25
CA ALA A 239 8.06 -13.59 -41.49
C ALA A 239 8.80 -14.55 -42.45
N PRO A 240 8.63 -14.42 -43.77
CA PRO A 240 9.39 -15.20 -44.73
C PRO A 240 10.88 -14.78 -44.75
N ILE A 241 11.77 -15.76 -44.87
CA ILE A 241 13.20 -15.55 -45.14
C ILE A 241 13.37 -15.50 -46.65
N LEU A 242 13.86 -14.37 -47.16
CA LEU A 242 14.07 -14.10 -48.57
C LEU A 242 15.57 -14.05 -48.89
N ASP A 243 15.96 -14.53 -50.07
CA ASP A 243 17.32 -14.33 -50.58
C ASP A 243 17.50 -12.94 -51.24
N GLU A 244 18.71 -12.67 -51.73
CA GLU A 244 19.05 -11.41 -52.42
C GLU A 244 18.18 -11.13 -53.66
N GLN A 245 17.59 -12.17 -54.25
CA GLN A 245 16.72 -12.12 -55.42
C GLN A 245 15.23 -12.09 -55.03
N ARG A 246 14.94 -11.91 -53.74
CA ARG A 246 13.59 -11.95 -53.13
C ARG A 246 12.86 -13.28 -53.33
N GLN A 247 13.56 -14.37 -53.59
CA GLN A 247 12.99 -15.71 -53.60
C GLN A 247 12.87 -16.24 -52.17
N LYS A 248 11.80 -16.98 -51.89
CA LYS A 248 11.58 -17.59 -50.58
C LYS A 248 12.59 -18.71 -50.36
N ARG A 249 13.26 -18.69 -49.21
CA ARG A 249 14.15 -19.75 -48.74
C ARG A 249 13.61 -20.47 -47.50
N GLY A 250 12.63 -19.85 -46.83
CA GLY A 250 11.99 -20.38 -45.64
C GLY A 250 11.24 -19.30 -44.89
N ALA A 251 11.07 -19.49 -43.60
CA ALA A 251 10.46 -18.50 -42.71
C ALA A 251 11.11 -18.54 -41.32
N VAL A 252 11.00 -17.43 -40.61
CA VAL A 252 11.39 -17.28 -39.21
C VAL A 252 10.17 -16.89 -38.40
N MET A 253 10.08 -17.43 -37.20
CA MET A 253 9.11 -17.05 -36.20
C MET A 253 9.84 -16.68 -34.92
N VAL A 254 9.41 -15.58 -34.34
CA VAL A 254 9.76 -15.20 -32.97
C VAL A 254 8.48 -15.34 -32.14
N PHE A 255 8.60 -15.76 -30.87
CA PHE A 255 7.48 -15.87 -29.93
C PHE A 255 7.97 -15.85 -28.49
N GLN A 256 7.18 -15.23 -27.62
CA GLN A 256 7.48 -15.14 -26.20
C GLN A 256 6.37 -15.77 -25.36
N ASP A 257 6.73 -16.24 -24.17
CA ASP A 257 5.76 -16.69 -23.17
C ASP A 257 5.24 -15.47 -22.39
N VAL A 258 3.95 -15.18 -22.56
CA VAL A 258 3.26 -14.08 -21.88
C VAL A 258 2.37 -14.56 -20.73
N SER A 259 2.51 -15.82 -20.30
CA SER A 259 1.65 -16.42 -19.27
C SER A 259 1.67 -15.64 -17.97
N GLU A 260 2.86 -15.28 -17.48
CA GLU A 260 3.05 -14.53 -16.23
C GLU A 260 2.54 -13.09 -16.36
N THR A 261 2.90 -12.40 -17.44
CA THR A 261 2.45 -11.02 -17.72
C THR A 261 0.93 -10.92 -17.79
N LEU A 262 0.27 -11.89 -18.44
CA LEU A 262 -1.18 -11.91 -18.55
C LEU A 262 -1.84 -12.22 -17.19
N ALA A 263 -1.30 -13.18 -16.42
CA ALA A 263 -1.79 -13.49 -15.08
C ALA A 263 -1.67 -12.27 -14.14
N MET A 264 -0.53 -11.57 -14.19
CA MET A 264 -0.30 -10.35 -13.43
C MET A 264 -1.25 -9.23 -13.86
N SER A 265 -1.50 -9.07 -15.17
CA SER A 265 -2.46 -8.08 -15.67
C SER A 265 -3.87 -8.35 -15.14
N VAL A 266 -4.34 -9.60 -15.19
CA VAL A 266 -5.65 -9.99 -14.64
C VAL A 266 -5.72 -9.71 -13.15
N GLN A 267 -4.67 -10.06 -12.41
CA GLN A 267 -4.59 -9.84 -10.97
C GLN A 267 -4.52 -8.34 -10.62
N MET A 268 -3.80 -7.53 -11.40
CA MET A 268 -3.78 -6.07 -11.25
C MET A 268 -5.16 -5.46 -11.47
N THR A 269 -5.89 -5.89 -12.51
CA THR A 269 -7.27 -5.44 -12.74
C THR A 269 -8.17 -5.83 -11.57
N TYR A 270 -8.02 -7.05 -11.02
CA TYR A 270 -8.79 -7.47 -9.85
C TYR A 270 -8.49 -6.60 -8.63
N LEU A 271 -7.21 -6.37 -8.31
CA LEU A 271 -6.74 -5.56 -7.18
C LEU A 271 -7.10 -4.07 -7.31
N ALA A 272 -7.24 -3.55 -8.53
CA ALA A 272 -7.70 -2.18 -8.76
C ALA A 272 -9.17 -1.96 -8.35
N HIS A 273 -9.96 -3.04 -8.33
CA HIS A 273 -11.42 -2.98 -8.11
C HIS A 273 -11.90 -3.72 -6.85
N HIS A 274 -11.04 -4.47 -6.16
CA HIS A 274 -11.38 -5.22 -4.95
C HIS A 274 -10.44 -4.88 -3.79
N ASP A 275 -10.96 -4.97 -2.58
CA ASP A 275 -10.21 -4.84 -1.34
C ASP A 275 -9.36 -6.09 -1.08
N GLN A 276 -8.12 -5.90 -0.66
CA GLN A 276 -7.16 -7.00 -0.52
C GLN A 276 -7.45 -7.93 0.66
N LEU A 277 -8.07 -7.40 1.72
CA LEU A 277 -8.34 -8.17 2.93
C LEU A 277 -9.63 -9.00 2.79
N THR A 278 -10.68 -8.40 2.24
CA THR A 278 -12.02 -9.02 2.18
C THR A 278 -12.36 -9.62 0.82
N ALA A 279 -11.59 -9.31 -0.23
CA ALA A 279 -11.89 -9.65 -1.63
C ALA A 279 -13.21 -9.03 -2.15
N LEU A 280 -13.88 -8.19 -1.35
CA LEU A 280 -15.07 -7.45 -1.75
C LEU A 280 -14.72 -6.32 -2.73
N PRO A 281 -15.67 -5.86 -3.56
CA PRO A 281 -15.57 -4.58 -4.26
C PRO A 281 -15.01 -3.46 -3.37
N ASN A 282 -14.05 -2.71 -3.90
CA ASN A 282 -13.52 -1.53 -3.22
C ASN A 282 -14.35 -0.28 -3.56
N ARG A 283 -13.96 0.88 -3.04
CA ARG A 283 -14.62 2.17 -3.29
C ARG A 283 -14.78 2.52 -4.78
N VAL A 284 -13.82 2.15 -5.63
CA VAL A 284 -13.87 2.42 -7.08
C VAL A 284 -14.98 1.60 -7.72
N LEU A 285 -15.04 0.29 -7.43
CA LEU A 285 -16.08 -0.58 -7.98
C LEU A 285 -17.46 -0.29 -7.37
N LEU A 286 -17.54 0.08 -6.09
CA LEU A 286 -18.77 0.56 -5.47
C LEU A 286 -19.37 1.76 -6.21
N HIS A 287 -18.53 2.75 -6.52
CA HIS A 287 -18.98 3.94 -7.23
C HIS A 287 -19.52 3.60 -8.63
N ASP A 288 -18.82 2.75 -9.38
CA ASP A 288 -19.30 2.27 -10.69
C ASP A 288 -20.66 1.55 -10.56
N ARG A 289 -20.81 0.68 -9.55
CA ARG A 289 -22.06 -0.04 -9.28
C ARG A 289 -23.21 0.88 -8.90
N LEU A 290 -22.97 1.91 -8.09
CA LEU A 290 -23.96 2.95 -7.78
C LEU A 290 -24.36 3.74 -9.02
N THR A 291 -23.40 4.19 -9.84
CA THR A 291 -23.68 4.89 -11.10
C THR A 291 -24.56 4.04 -12.01
N GLN A 292 -24.23 2.76 -12.18
CA GLN A 292 -25.04 1.83 -12.97
C GLN A 292 -26.42 1.59 -12.35
N GLY A 293 -26.50 1.47 -11.03
CA GLY A 293 -27.74 1.31 -10.27
C GLY A 293 -28.68 2.49 -10.48
N ILE A 294 -28.20 3.71 -10.30
CA ILE A 294 -28.95 4.96 -10.51
C ILE A 294 -29.42 5.07 -11.97
N ALA A 295 -28.56 4.79 -12.94
CA ALA A 295 -28.92 4.83 -14.35
C ALA A 295 -30.06 3.84 -14.69
N ARG A 296 -29.99 2.62 -14.17
CA ARG A 296 -31.05 1.60 -14.33
C ARG A 296 -32.34 2.00 -13.61
N ALA A 297 -32.22 2.54 -12.40
CA ALA A 297 -33.36 2.98 -11.59
C ALA A 297 -34.11 4.15 -12.24
N SER A 298 -33.36 5.12 -12.76
CA SER A 298 -33.90 6.27 -13.52
C SER A 298 -34.66 5.81 -14.76
N ALA A 299 -34.08 4.91 -15.57
CA ALA A 299 -34.72 4.38 -16.77
C ALA A 299 -35.96 3.53 -16.46
N GLY A 300 -35.98 2.81 -15.33
CA GLY A 300 -37.06 1.91 -14.93
C GLY A 300 -38.11 2.52 -13.99
N ASN A 301 -37.98 3.79 -13.62
CA ASN A 301 -38.73 4.44 -12.54
C ASN A 301 -38.76 3.59 -11.25
N ARG A 302 -37.57 3.12 -10.85
CA ARG A 302 -37.32 2.30 -9.64
C ARG A 302 -36.45 3.08 -8.66
N LYS A 303 -36.25 2.51 -7.48
CA LYS A 303 -35.39 3.06 -6.43
C LYS A 303 -34.14 2.22 -6.24
N VAL A 304 -33.08 2.85 -5.75
CA VAL A 304 -31.87 2.18 -5.28
C VAL A 304 -31.53 2.74 -3.91
N SER A 305 -31.26 1.86 -2.96
CA SER A 305 -30.81 2.23 -1.62
C SER A 305 -29.32 1.97 -1.49
N LEU A 306 -28.62 2.92 -0.89
CA LEU A 306 -27.28 2.75 -0.35
C LEU A 306 -27.40 2.60 1.16
N MET A 307 -26.83 1.52 1.69
CA MET A 307 -26.63 1.31 3.12
C MET A 307 -25.13 1.43 3.39
N LEU A 308 -24.71 2.45 4.14
CA LEU A 308 -23.36 2.56 4.66
C LEU A 308 -23.34 2.00 6.07
N LEU A 309 -22.36 1.18 6.38
CA LEU A 309 -22.29 0.39 7.60
C LEU A 309 -20.91 0.55 8.24
N ASP A 310 -20.88 0.73 9.54
CA ASP A 310 -19.65 0.84 10.32
C ASP A 310 -19.76 -0.02 11.59
N LEU A 311 -18.65 -0.68 11.96
CA LEU A 311 -18.59 -1.57 13.12
C LEU A 311 -18.42 -0.76 14.41
N ASP A 312 -19.38 -0.89 15.32
CA ASP A 312 -19.35 -0.12 16.56
C ASP A 312 -18.17 -0.53 17.44
N ASN A 313 -17.52 0.46 18.06
CA ASN A 313 -16.37 0.28 18.95
C ASN A 313 -15.18 -0.49 18.35
N PHE A 314 -15.07 -0.59 17.03
CA PHE A 314 -13.98 -1.33 16.38
C PHE A 314 -12.58 -0.80 16.76
N LYS A 315 -12.45 0.52 16.95
CA LYS A 315 -11.21 1.13 17.45
C LYS A 315 -10.78 0.55 18.81
N TYR A 316 -11.72 0.36 19.74
CA TYR A 316 -11.43 -0.25 21.04
C TYR A 316 -10.93 -1.68 20.89
N ILE A 317 -11.49 -2.44 19.94
CA ILE A 317 -11.02 -3.79 19.64
C ILE A 317 -9.57 -3.77 19.13
N ASN A 318 -9.24 -2.87 18.21
CA ASN A 318 -7.87 -2.71 17.73
C ASN A 318 -6.89 -2.29 18.83
N ASP A 319 -7.29 -1.35 19.69
CA ASP A 319 -6.44 -0.83 20.76
C ASP A 319 -6.22 -1.89 21.87
N ALA A 320 -7.25 -2.71 22.17
CA ALA A 320 -7.18 -3.74 23.20
C ALA A 320 -6.52 -5.05 22.73
N MET A 321 -6.74 -5.45 21.48
CA MET A 321 -6.40 -6.80 20.97
C MET A 321 -5.37 -6.78 19.83
N GLY A 322 -5.05 -5.60 19.29
CA GLY A 322 -4.10 -5.41 18.21
C GLY A 322 -4.71 -5.56 16.81
N HIS A 323 -4.09 -4.90 15.84
CA HIS A 323 -4.60 -4.79 14.46
C HIS A 323 -4.80 -6.13 13.74
N HIS A 324 -4.03 -7.17 14.06
CA HIS A 324 -4.19 -8.48 13.43
C HIS A 324 -5.58 -9.09 13.69
N ILE A 325 -6.09 -8.93 14.91
CA ILE A 325 -7.42 -9.40 15.31
C ILE A 325 -8.51 -8.55 14.63
N GLY A 326 -8.28 -7.23 14.51
CA GLY A 326 -9.15 -6.35 13.74
C GLY A 326 -9.27 -6.76 12.27
N ASP A 327 -8.17 -7.15 11.63
CA ASP A 327 -8.18 -7.62 10.25
C ASP A 327 -8.97 -8.93 10.08
N GLU A 328 -8.86 -9.87 11.03
CA GLU A 328 -9.65 -11.11 11.03
C GLU A 328 -11.16 -10.84 11.22
N ILE A 329 -11.51 -9.86 12.06
CA ILE A 329 -12.90 -9.38 12.22
C ILE A 329 -13.43 -8.84 10.91
N ILE A 330 -12.68 -7.95 10.27
CA ILE A 330 -13.09 -7.34 8.99
C ILE A 330 -13.26 -8.42 7.92
N ALA A 331 -12.33 -9.38 7.83
CA ALA A 331 -12.45 -10.50 6.91
C ALA A 331 -13.69 -11.36 7.19
N HIS A 332 -14.00 -11.63 8.46
CA HIS A 332 -15.19 -12.39 8.87
C HIS A 332 -16.49 -11.67 8.52
N VAL A 333 -16.57 -10.37 8.81
CA VAL A 333 -17.72 -9.53 8.47
C VAL A 333 -17.88 -9.46 6.96
N GLY A 334 -16.80 -9.20 6.22
CA GLY A 334 -16.83 -9.16 4.75
C GLY A 334 -17.36 -10.46 4.14
N HIS A 335 -16.90 -11.61 4.62
CA HIS A 335 -17.40 -12.91 4.18
C HIS A 335 -18.88 -13.15 4.55
N SER A 336 -19.29 -12.71 5.73
CA SER A 336 -20.68 -12.84 6.20
C SER A 336 -21.64 -11.98 5.38
N LEU A 337 -21.23 -10.76 5.03
CA LEU A 337 -21.97 -9.85 4.16
C LEU A 337 -22.04 -10.37 2.72
N ASP A 338 -20.95 -10.91 2.18
CA ASP A 338 -20.93 -11.50 0.84
C ASP A 338 -21.90 -12.69 0.72
N ARG A 339 -21.97 -13.55 1.75
CA ARG A 339 -22.94 -14.66 1.79
C ARG A 339 -24.38 -14.21 2.02
N PHE A 340 -24.57 -13.06 2.68
CA PHE A 340 -25.89 -12.46 2.88
C PHE A 340 -26.42 -11.86 1.56
N ALA A 341 -25.55 -11.29 0.74
CA ALA A 341 -25.92 -10.69 -0.52
C ALA A 341 -26.52 -11.71 -1.50
N CYS A 342 -27.70 -11.41 -2.01
CA CYS A 342 -28.27 -12.12 -3.16
C CYS A 342 -27.68 -11.58 -4.48
N SER A 343 -28.02 -12.19 -5.63
CA SER A 343 -27.45 -11.84 -6.94
C SER A 343 -27.55 -10.37 -7.34
N ASP A 344 -28.47 -9.61 -6.74
CA ASP A 344 -28.74 -8.22 -7.10
C ASP A 344 -28.19 -7.20 -6.08
N ILE A 345 -27.70 -7.66 -4.92
CA ILE A 345 -27.09 -6.78 -3.91
C ILE A 345 -25.59 -6.75 -4.12
N THR A 346 -25.02 -5.54 -4.22
CA THR A 346 -23.56 -5.38 -4.23
C THR A 346 -23.09 -5.05 -2.82
N VAL A 347 -22.15 -5.81 -2.29
CA VAL A 347 -21.43 -5.49 -1.05
C VAL A 347 -20.06 -4.94 -1.42
N ALA A 348 -19.62 -3.90 -0.74
CA ALA A 348 -18.29 -3.32 -0.90
C ALA A 348 -17.68 -3.00 0.45
N ARG A 349 -16.34 -2.94 0.50
CA ARG A 349 -15.62 -2.32 1.61
C ARG A 349 -15.10 -0.96 1.18
N VAL A 350 -15.48 0.08 1.91
CA VAL A 350 -15.13 1.47 1.58
C VAL A 350 -13.73 1.81 2.10
N GLY A 351 -13.40 1.33 3.30
CA GLY A 351 -12.11 1.49 3.96
C GLY A 351 -12.24 1.25 5.47
N GLY A 352 -11.15 0.93 6.17
CA GLY A 352 -11.20 0.69 7.61
C GLY A 352 -12.21 -0.42 7.97
N ASP A 353 -13.14 -0.08 8.85
CA ASP A 353 -14.28 -0.85 9.35
C ASP A 353 -15.60 -0.56 8.62
N GLU A 354 -15.56 0.22 7.53
CA GLU A 354 -16.74 0.64 6.78
C GLU A 354 -17.05 -0.29 5.60
N PHE A 355 -18.31 -0.71 5.53
CA PHE A 355 -18.90 -1.50 4.45
C PHE A 355 -20.05 -0.74 3.80
N ALA A 356 -20.36 -1.06 2.55
CA ALA A 356 -21.48 -0.49 1.83
C ALA A 356 -22.28 -1.59 1.11
N LEU A 357 -23.60 -1.47 1.15
CA LEU A 357 -24.51 -2.32 0.38
C LEU A 357 -25.32 -1.46 -0.58
N VAL A 358 -25.30 -1.84 -1.86
CA VAL A 358 -26.16 -1.26 -2.90
C VAL A 358 -27.32 -2.22 -3.13
N VAL A 359 -28.53 -1.76 -2.82
CA VAL A 359 -29.75 -2.56 -2.86
C VAL A 359 -30.72 -1.97 -3.89
N PRO A 360 -30.89 -2.61 -5.06
CA PRO A 360 -31.94 -2.27 -5.99
C PRO A 360 -33.31 -2.59 -5.38
N GLN A 361 -34.27 -1.66 -5.43
CA GLN A 361 -35.63 -1.91 -4.97
C GLN A 361 -36.52 -2.34 -6.14
N GLU A 362 -37.13 -3.54 -6.04
CA GLU A 362 -38.16 -3.99 -6.97
C GLU A 362 -39.55 -3.53 -6.53
N GLN A 363 -40.49 -3.37 -7.47
CA GLN A 363 -41.83 -2.82 -7.22
C GLN A 363 -42.69 -3.63 -6.22
N ASN A 364 -42.27 -4.83 -5.82
CA ASN A 364 -43.04 -5.77 -4.98
C ASN A 364 -42.22 -6.53 -3.93
N SER A 365 -40.99 -6.10 -3.59
CA SER A 365 -40.18 -6.77 -2.57
C SER A 365 -40.55 -6.32 -1.16
N PHE A 366 -40.58 -7.27 -0.20
CA PHE A 366 -40.69 -7.00 1.24
C PHE A 366 -39.76 -5.85 1.65
N GLY A 367 -40.26 -4.96 2.52
CA GLY A 367 -39.68 -3.66 2.82
C GLY A 367 -38.21 -3.73 3.26
N LEU A 368 -37.45 -2.69 2.88
CA LEU A 368 -36.04 -2.49 3.19
C LEU A 368 -35.71 -2.75 4.67
N GLU A 369 -36.64 -2.45 5.57
CA GLU A 369 -36.55 -2.69 7.02
C GLU A 369 -36.28 -4.15 7.40
N ALA A 370 -36.91 -5.12 6.72
CA ALA A 370 -36.68 -6.53 6.98
C ALA A 370 -35.26 -6.95 6.57
N LEU A 371 -34.76 -6.40 5.45
CA LEU A 371 -33.40 -6.64 4.99
C LEU A 371 -32.37 -6.04 5.96
N ILE A 372 -32.62 -4.83 6.47
CA ILE A 372 -31.75 -4.16 7.45
C ILE A 372 -31.69 -4.94 8.76
N SER A 373 -32.84 -5.42 9.24
CA SER A 373 -32.90 -6.24 10.47
C SER A 373 -32.10 -7.53 10.31
N GLN A 374 -32.22 -8.21 9.17
CA GLN A 374 -31.43 -9.41 8.87
C GLN A 374 -29.94 -9.11 8.73
N LEU A 375 -29.58 -7.97 8.14
CA LEU A 375 -28.20 -7.51 8.01
C LEU A 375 -27.55 -7.33 9.39
N LEU A 376 -28.22 -6.62 10.30
CA LEU A 376 -27.76 -6.43 11.67
C LEU A 376 -27.66 -7.77 12.42
N ASP A 377 -28.65 -8.65 12.27
CA ASP A 377 -28.60 -10.01 12.86
C ASP A 377 -27.43 -10.86 12.33
N VAL A 378 -27.04 -10.69 11.07
CA VAL A 378 -25.87 -11.38 10.48
C VAL A 378 -24.59 -10.93 11.15
N ILE A 379 -24.45 -9.62 11.43
CA ILE A 379 -23.25 -9.05 12.07
C ILE A 379 -23.23 -9.37 13.56
N ALA A 380 -24.38 -9.35 14.23
CA ALA A 380 -24.52 -9.63 15.65
C ALA A 380 -24.28 -11.10 16.02
N LYS A 381 -24.15 -12.01 15.03
CA LYS A 381 -23.81 -13.41 15.30
C LYS A 381 -22.44 -13.50 15.96
N PRO A 382 -22.35 -14.11 17.16
CA PRO A 382 -21.07 -14.23 17.83
C PRO A 382 -20.10 -15.07 17.01
N PHE A 383 -18.90 -14.53 16.79
CA PHE A 383 -17.83 -15.26 16.12
C PHE A 383 -16.73 -15.61 17.13
N ARG A 384 -16.06 -16.74 16.91
CA ARG A 384 -14.99 -17.23 17.78
C ARG A 384 -13.64 -17.00 17.15
N LEU A 385 -12.74 -16.36 17.89
CA LEU A 385 -11.36 -16.12 17.51
C LEU A 385 -10.47 -16.46 18.71
N GLY A 386 -9.40 -17.23 18.50
CA GLY A 386 -8.49 -17.59 19.61
C GLY A 386 -9.10 -18.37 20.79
N GLY A 387 -10.34 -18.85 20.67
CA GLY A 387 -11.08 -19.52 21.76
C GLY A 387 -12.02 -18.60 22.56
N GLU A 388 -11.98 -17.29 22.31
CA GLU A 388 -12.91 -16.30 22.89
C GLU A 388 -14.08 -16.02 21.94
N GLN A 389 -15.19 -15.53 22.50
CA GLN A 389 -16.40 -15.21 21.76
C GLN A 389 -16.58 -13.69 21.73
N HIS A 390 -16.69 -13.13 20.53
CA HIS A 390 -16.84 -11.70 20.31
C HIS A 390 -18.24 -11.41 19.79
N ASN A 391 -18.90 -10.42 20.41
CA ASN A 391 -20.16 -9.89 19.93
C ASN A 391 -19.86 -8.58 19.21
N LEU A 392 -20.19 -8.52 17.92
CA LEU A 392 -20.06 -7.31 17.12
C LEU A 392 -21.42 -6.63 17.04
N SER A 393 -21.41 -5.32 16.89
CA SER A 393 -22.58 -4.57 16.44
C SER A 393 -22.16 -3.60 15.35
N ALA A 394 -23.13 -3.11 14.59
CA ALA A 394 -22.90 -2.13 13.56
C ALA A 394 -23.98 -1.06 13.56
N SER A 395 -23.59 0.13 13.12
CA SER A 395 -24.47 1.25 12.86
C SER A 395 -24.63 1.43 11.35
N VAL A 396 -25.89 1.60 10.89
CA VAL A 396 -26.22 1.65 9.46
C VAL A 396 -26.88 2.97 9.07
N GLY A 397 -26.33 3.66 8.10
CA GLY A 397 -26.91 4.84 7.49
C GLY A 397 -27.48 4.56 6.11
N ILE A 398 -28.68 5.03 5.83
CA ILE A 398 -29.42 4.69 4.61
C ILE A 398 -29.76 5.93 3.82
N SER A 399 -29.46 5.91 2.52
CA SER A 399 -29.91 6.92 1.55
C SER A 399 -30.58 6.24 0.35
N VAL A 400 -31.68 6.82 -0.13
CA VAL A 400 -32.52 6.26 -1.19
C VAL A 400 -32.57 7.20 -2.39
N TYR A 401 -32.18 6.71 -3.57
CA TYR A 401 -32.44 7.41 -4.82
C TYR A 401 -33.82 7.03 -5.38
N PRO A 402 -34.62 7.98 -5.90
CA PRO A 402 -34.36 9.41 -6.04
C PRO A 402 -34.88 10.28 -4.87
N ASP A 403 -35.39 9.66 -3.80
CA ASP A 403 -36.10 10.38 -2.73
C ASP A 403 -35.18 11.32 -1.94
N ASP A 404 -34.00 10.82 -1.56
CA ASP A 404 -33.03 11.51 -0.71
C ASP A 404 -31.89 12.14 -1.51
N ALA A 405 -31.64 11.68 -2.73
CA ALA A 405 -30.45 12.03 -3.50
C ALA A 405 -30.67 11.90 -5.01
N SER A 406 -29.94 12.71 -5.78
CA SER A 406 -29.97 12.73 -7.25
C SER A 406 -28.66 12.26 -7.91
N SER A 407 -27.60 12.08 -7.12
CA SER A 407 -26.26 11.68 -7.57
C SER A 407 -25.62 10.68 -6.61
N VAL A 408 -24.55 10.01 -7.06
CA VAL A 408 -23.79 9.05 -6.25
C VAL A 408 -23.14 9.75 -5.05
N GLU A 409 -22.60 10.95 -5.27
CA GLU A 409 -21.96 11.75 -4.24
C GLU A 409 -22.95 12.19 -3.16
N GLU A 410 -24.17 12.57 -3.55
CA GLU A 410 -25.23 12.88 -2.59
C GLU A 410 -25.66 11.65 -1.80
N MET A 411 -25.86 10.49 -2.45
CA MET A 411 -26.23 9.25 -1.74
C MET A 411 -25.18 8.86 -0.69
N LEU A 412 -23.90 8.89 -1.05
CA LEU A 412 -22.80 8.58 -0.12
C LEU A 412 -22.78 9.54 1.07
N ARG A 413 -22.89 10.85 0.81
CA ARG A 413 -22.90 11.88 1.86
C ARG A 413 -24.12 11.75 2.79
N HIS A 414 -25.29 11.46 2.23
CA HIS A 414 -26.52 11.31 2.99
C HIS A 414 -26.54 10.03 3.82
N ALA A 415 -26.04 8.92 3.27
CA ALA A 415 -25.87 7.67 4.02
C ALA A 415 -24.88 7.84 5.18
N ASP A 416 -23.76 8.54 4.97
CA ASP A 416 -22.78 8.85 6.02
C ASP A 416 -23.38 9.66 7.18
N SER A 417 -24.10 10.76 6.87
CA SER A 417 -24.81 11.53 7.88
C SER A 417 -25.76 10.65 8.71
N ALA A 418 -26.55 9.80 8.05
CA ALA A 418 -27.49 8.91 8.71
C ALA A 418 -26.78 7.86 9.58
N MET A 419 -25.66 7.31 9.11
CA MET A 419 -24.85 6.33 9.85
C MET A 419 -24.31 6.92 11.14
N TYR A 420 -23.84 8.18 11.09
CA TYR A 420 -23.38 8.89 12.27
C TYR A 420 -24.49 9.04 13.33
N LYS A 421 -25.71 9.37 12.92
CA LYS A 421 -26.85 9.45 13.86
C LYS A 421 -27.22 8.09 14.44
N ALA A 422 -27.13 7.03 13.65
CA ALA A 422 -27.32 5.66 14.14
C ALA A 422 -26.31 5.32 15.25
N LYS A 423 -25.04 5.72 15.11
CA LYS A 423 -24.03 5.54 16.18
C LYS A 423 -24.40 6.25 17.48
N GLN A 424 -24.98 7.44 17.40
CA GLN A 424 -25.38 8.20 18.59
C GLN A 424 -26.63 7.66 19.29
N ALA A 425 -27.56 7.08 18.54
CA ALA A 425 -28.84 6.57 19.05
C ALA A 425 -28.71 5.26 19.87
N GLY A 426 -27.48 4.83 20.15
CA GLY A 426 -27.15 3.53 20.71
C GLY A 426 -26.75 2.58 19.58
N ALA A 427 -25.48 2.15 19.63
CA ALA A 427 -24.89 1.10 18.78
C ALA A 427 -25.85 -0.05 18.47
N ASN A 428 -25.64 -0.76 17.35
CA ASN A 428 -26.57 -1.76 16.81
C ASN A 428 -27.91 -1.18 16.29
N SER A 429 -27.86 -0.09 15.54
CA SER A 429 -29.06 0.58 15.02
C SER A 429 -28.91 1.02 13.56
N TYR A 430 -30.00 1.52 12.98
CA TYR A 430 -30.00 2.10 11.65
C TYR A 430 -30.74 3.43 11.62
N CYS A 431 -30.37 4.30 10.68
CA CYS A 431 -31.06 5.56 10.46
C CYS A 431 -31.22 5.82 8.95
N TYR A 432 -32.38 6.36 8.57
CA TYR A 432 -32.57 6.91 7.23
C TYR A 432 -32.11 8.37 7.20
N PHE A 433 -31.62 8.80 6.05
CA PHE A 433 -31.38 10.22 5.81
C PHE A 433 -32.70 11.01 5.92
N SER A 434 -32.59 12.23 6.46
CA SER A 434 -33.65 13.24 6.45
C SER A 434 -33.01 14.62 6.41
N ASP A 435 -33.74 15.61 5.88
CA ASP A 435 -33.23 17.00 5.81
C ASP A 435 -32.96 17.60 7.20
N ASP A 436 -33.75 17.22 8.20
CA ASP A 436 -33.56 17.62 9.61
C ASP A 436 -32.21 17.12 10.15
N LEU A 437 -31.85 15.88 9.81
CA LEU A 437 -30.57 15.27 10.19
C LEU A 437 -29.38 16.00 9.55
N GLN A 438 -29.51 16.38 8.27
CA GLN A 438 -28.48 17.17 7.60
C GLN A 438 -28.31 18.55 8.26
N HIS A 439 -29.41 19.19 8.66
CA HIS A 439 -29.38 20.46 9.39
C HIS A 439 -28.72 20.32 10.76
N GLU A 440 -29.05 19.27 11.51
CA GLU A 440 -28.45 18.96 12.81
C GLU A 440 -26.93 18.75 12.71
N MET A 441 -26.47 17.97 11.72
CA MET A 441 -25.04 17.73 11.52
C MET A 441 -24.28 19.00 11.13
N ASN A 442 -24.86 19.83 10.27
CA ASN A 442 -24.29 21.13 9.91
C ASN A 442 -24.21 22.08 11.11
N GLN A 443 -25.24 22.11 11.98
CA GLN A 443 -25.22 22.89 13.21
C GLN A 443 -24.12 22.39 14.16
N ARG A 444 -23.97 21.07 14.33
CA ARG A 444 -22.93 20.46 15.15
C ARG A 444 -21.53 20.84 14.68
N LEU A 445 -21.28 20.81 13.37
CA LEU A 445 -20.02 21.29 12.79
C LEU A 445 -19.78 22.77 13.09
N ALA A 446 -20.79 23.62 12.92
CA ALA A 446 -20.70 25.04 13.21
C ALA A 446 -20.38 25.32 14.70
N VAL A 447 -21.03 24.59 15.62
CA VAL A 447 -20.75 24.64 17.06
C VAL A 447 -19.30 24.23 17.33
N GLY A 448 -18.83 23.14 16.72
CA GLY A 448 -17.46 22.66 16.87
C GLY A 448 -16.39 23.65 16.42
N TYR A 449 -16.60 24.30 15.26
CA TYR A 449 -15.71 25.37 14.80
C TYR A 449 -15.67 26.54 15.79
N ARG A 450 -16.84 26.98 16.29
CA ARG A 450 -16.92 28.09 17.23
C ARG A 450 -16.31 27.79 18.59
N LEU A 451 -16.49 26.57 19.09
CA LEU A 451 -15.86 26.16 20.34
C LEU A 451 -14.34 26.18 20.22
N ARG A 452 -13.78 25.64 19.14
CA ARG A 452 -12.33 25.63 18.92
C ARG A 452 -11.76 27.04 18.84
N GLU A 453 -12.41 27.93 18.09
CA GLU A 453 -12.03 29.34 17.99
C GLU A 453 -12.06 30.05 19.36
N ALA A 454 -13.13 29.85 20.14
CA ALA A 454 -13.26 30.44 21.46
C ALA A 454 -12.17 29.94 22.44
N LEU A 455 -11.84 28.65 22.39
CA LEU A 455 -10.75 28.07 23.19
C LEU A 455 -9.38 28.63 22.81
N GLU A 456 -9.10 28.80 21.51
CA GLU A 456 -7.83 29.37 21.03
C GLU A 456 -7.67 30.84 21.41
N GLN A 457 -8.77 31.60 21.41
CA GLN A 457 -8.78 33.03 21.72
C GLN A 457 -9.00 33.35 23.21
N ASN A 458 -9.19 32.34 24.07
CA ASN A 458 -9.64 32.51 25.47
C ASN A 458 -10.91 33.38 25.57
N ALA A 459 -11.85 33.20 24.65
CA ALA A 459 -13.08 33.98 24.53
C ALA A 459 -14.30 33.28 25.14
N LEU A 460 -14.09 32.25 25.95
CA LEU A 460 -15.17 31.62 26.73
C LEU A 460 -15.67 32.59 27.81
N GLU A 461 -16.99 32.65 27.97
CA GLU A 461 -17.64 33.44 29.01
C GLU A 461 -18.07 32.51 30.16
N VAL A 462 -17.91 32.95 31.40
CA VAL A 462 -18.45 32.25 32.57
C VAL A 462 -19.47 33.16 33.24
N HIS A 463 -20.69 32.65 33.38
CA HIS A 463 -21.74 33.27 34.18
C HIS A 463 -21.82 32.57 35.53
N TYR A 464 -22.15 33.32 36.57
CA TYR A 464 -22.24 32.84 37.94
C TYR A 464 -23.68 32.88 38.41
N GLN A 465 -24.18 31.74 38.91
CA GLN A 465 -25.47 31.66 39.58
C GLN A 465 -25.24 31.58 41.09
N PRO A 466 -25.69 32.57 41.88
CA PRO A 466 -25.46 32.56 43.32
C PRO A 466 -26.32 31.50 44.03
N LYS A 467 -25.71 30.87 45.04
CA LYS A 467 -26.33 29.95 46.01
C LYS A 467 -26.69 30.75 47.26
N PHE A 468 -27.93 30.64 47.73
CA PHE A 468 -28.42 31.38 48.90
C PHE A 468 -28.73 30.45 50.06
N ASP A 469 -28.40 30.90 51.27
CA ASP A 469 -29.03 30.39 52.49
C ASP A 469 -30.50 30.87 52.49
N LEU A 470 -31.44 29.93 52.39
CA LEU A 470 -32.86 30.22 52.32
C LEU A 470 -33.40 30.82 53.61
N ASN A 471 -32.73 30.65 54.75
CA ASN A 471 -33.16 31.22 56.03
C ASN A 471 -32.72 32.68 56.18
N THR A 472 -31.47 33.01 55.82
CA THR A 472 -30.93 34.37 56.00
C THR A 472 -31.00 35.22 54.73
N ASN A 473 -31.25 34.61 53.56
CA ASN A 473 -31.09 35.20 52.23
C ASN A 473 -29.66 35.68 51.94
N ASP A 474 -28.66 35.13 52.63
CA ASP A 474 -27.27 35.46 52.34
C ASP A 474 -26.73 34.62 51.17
N ILE A 475 -25.94 35.25 50.30
CA ILE A 475 -25.14 34.53 49.30
C ILE A 475 -23.99 33.81 50.03
N ILE A 476 -23.94 32.50 49.85
CA ILE A 476 -22.95 31.60 50.47
C ILE A 476 -21.98 30.97 49.44
N GLY A 477 -22.28 31.12 48.15
CA GLY A 477 -21.41 30.69 47.06
C GLY A 477 -22.03 31.00 45.71
N ALA A 478 -21.38 30.53 44.65
CA ALA A 478 -21.90 30.64 43.29
C ALA A 478 -21.45 29.47 42.42
N GLU A 479 -22.30 29.05 41.49
CA GLU A 479 -21.98 28.05 40.47
C GLU A 479 -21.50 28.73 39.19
N GLY A 480 -20.35 28.30 38.67
CA GLY A 480 -19.75 28.74 37.42
C GLY A 480 -20.33 27.98 36.23
N LEU A 481 -21.05 28.70 35.38
CA LEU A 481 -21.76 28.18 34.23
C LEU A 481 -21.14 28.72 32.94
N VAL A 482 -20.48 27.85 32.19
CA VAL A 482 -19.84 28.20 30.91
C VAL A 482 -20.87 28.64 29.86
N ARG A 483 -20.51 29.65 29.08
CA ARG A 483 -21.30 30.23 27.98
C ARG A 483 -20.44 30.35 26.74
N LEU A 484 -20.97 29.85 25.63
CA LEU A 484 -20.35 29.97 24.31
C LEU A 484 -21.16 30.97 23.48
N ARG A 485 -20.49 31.99 22.94
CA ARG A 485 -21.13 32.97 22.05
C ARG A 485 -20.96 32.54 20.59
N GLY A 486 -22.06 32.48 19.86
CA GLY A 486 -22.09 32.21 18.44
C GLY A 486 -21.64 33.41 17.60
N ALA A 487 -21.46 33.17 16.29
CA ALA A 487 -21.07 34.19 15.32
C ALA A 487 -22.04 35.38 15.23
N ASP A 488 -23.31 35.10 15.49
CA ASP A 488 -24.42 36.06 15.48
C ASP A 488 -24.55 36.83 16.81
N GLY A 489 -23.64 36.58 17.76
CA GLY A 489 -23.62 37.19 19.08
C GLY A 489 -24.58 36.54 20.09
N LYS A 490 -25.35 35.52 19.72
CA LYS A 490 -26.25 34.81 20.63
C LYS A 490 -25.50 33.74 21.44
N LEU A 491 -26.05 33.37 22.60
CA LEU A 491 -25.51 32.28 23.40
C LEU A 491 -25.96 30.94 22.83
N ILE A 492 -24.99 30.03 22.66
CA ILE A 492 -25.21 28.63 22.29
C ILE A 492 -25.47 27.84 23.59
N SER A 493 -26.44 26.93 23.55
CA SER A 493 -26.80 26.12 24.72
C SER A 493 -25.64 25.24 25.16
N PRO A 494 -25.30 25.17 26.47
CA PRO A 494 -24.32 24.23 27.02
C PRO A 494 -24.53 22.79 26.57
N ALA A 495 -25.78 22.32 26.52
CA ALA A 495 -26.10 20.97 26.07
C ALA A 495 -25.59 20.66 24.66
N GLN A 496 -25.50 21.67 23.76
CA GLN A 496 -25.06 21.45 22.38
C GLN A 496 -23.54 21.38 22.24
N PHE A 497 -22.79 22.21 22.98
CA PHE A 497 -21.34 22.29 22.81
C PHE A 497 -20.56 21.43 23.81
N ILE A 498 -21.12 21.11 24.98
CA ILE A 498 -20.48 20.20 25.94
C ILE A 498 -20.43 18.78 25.38
N GLU A 499 -21.54 18.28 24.82
CA GLU A 499 -21.57 16.97 24.14
C GLU A 499 -20.53 16.89 23.01
N TYR A 500 -20.45 17.94 22.16
CA TYR A 500 -19.42 18.01 21.14
C TYR A 500 -18.00 18.05 21.73
N ALA A 501 -17.78 18.81 22.81
CA ALA A 501 -16.49 18.92 23.46
C ALA A 501 -16.03 17.57 24.02
N GLU A 502 -16.95 16.81 24.60
CA GLU A 502 -16.71 15.47 25.10
C GLU A 502 -16.31 14.51 23.98
N ASP A 503 -17.01 14.49 22.86
CA ASP A 503 -16.73 13.58 21.75
C ASP A 503 -15.45 13.93 20.99
N SER A 504 -15.14 15.22 20.90
CA SER A 504 -13.93 15.71 20.23
C SER A 504 -12.69 15.74 21.12
N GLY A 505 -12.83 15.46 22.42
CA GLY A 505 -11.78 15.62 23.42
C GLY A 505 -11.42 17.07 23.74
N LEU A 506 -12.17 18.06 23.23
CA LEU A 506 -12.00 19.47 23.60
C LEU A 506 -12.45 19.75 25.05
N ILE A 507 -13.18 18.83 25.68
CA ILE A 507 -13.69 18.98 27.05
C ILE A 507 -12.57 19.22 28.07
N TYR A 508 -11.39 18.62 27.89
CA TYR A 508 -10.25 18.81 28.79
C TYR A 508 -9.77 20.27 28.79
N ARG A 509 -9.54 20.84 27.59
CA ARG A 509 -9.12 22.24 27.45
C ARG A 509 -10.21 23.23 27.88
N LEU A 510 -11.47 22.90 27.57
CA LEU A 510 -12.62 23.68 28.00
C LEU A 510 -12.71 23.74 29.53
N GLY A 511 -12.66 22.58 30.17
CA GLY A 511 -12.71 22.47 31.63
C GLY A 511 -11.54 23.19 32.30
N GLU A 512 -10.32 23.08 31.77
CA GLU A 512 -9.16 23.81 32.29
C GLU A 512 -9.38 25.34 32.27
N GLN A 513 -9.84 25.90 31.12
CA GLN A 513 -10.09 27.34 31.00
C GLN A 513 -11.22 27.83 31.91
N VAL A 514 -12.31 27.06 32.02
CA VAL A 514 -13.45 27.40 32.88
C VAL A 514 -13.04 27.33 34.34
N LEU A 515 -12.36 26.27 34.77
CA LEU A 515 -11.87 26.11 36.14
C LEU A 515 -10.91 27.23 36.52
N GLU A 516 -9.97 27.58 35.64
CA GLU A 516 -9.04 28.67 35.88
C GLU A 516 -9.76 30.03 36.00
N GLN A 517 -10.76 30.29 35.15
CA GLN A 517 -11.53 31.53 35.20
C GLN A 517 -12.36 31.62 36.49
N CYS A 518 -13.06 30.55 36.88
CA CYS A 518 -13.80 30.48 38.14
C CYS A 518 -12.90 30.72 39.35
N CYS A 519 -11.71 30.11 39.38
CA CYS A 519 -10.78 30.30 40.49
C CYS A 519 -10.26 31.75 40.57
N ARG A 520 -10.00 32.40 39.42
CA ARG A 520 -9.61 33.82 39.37
C ARG A 520 -10.71 34.74 39.88
N ASP A 521 -11.95 34.51 39.45
CA ASP A 521 -13.10 35.32 39.88
C ASP A 521 -13.36 35.17 41.38
N ALA A 522 -13.33 33.94 41.91
CA ALA A 522 -13.46 33.69 43.35
C ALA A 522 -12.33 34.32 44.17
N LYS A 523 -11.11 34.31 43.65
CA LYS A 523 -9.96 34.98 44.27
C LYS A 523 -10.18 36.50 44.32
N ALA A 524 -10.70 37.09 43.25
CA ALA A 524 -11.02 38.51 43.22
C ALA A 524 -12.10 38.88 44.25
N TRP A 525 -13.13 38.05 44.42
CA TRP A 525 -14.14 38.26 45.47
C TRP A 525 -13.52 38.17 46.87
N LEU A 526 -12.65 37.19 47.11
CA LEU A 526 -11.95 37.02 48.38
C LEU A 526 -11.07 38.24 48.71
N ASP A 527 -10.33 38.75 47.73
CA ASP A 527 -9.47 39.93 47.89
C ASP A 527 -10.27 41.22 48.12
N ALA A 528 -11.50 41.29 47.59
CA ALA A 528 -12.46 42.35 47.88
C ALA A 528 -13.14 42.21 49.26
N GLY A 529 -12.85 41.14 50.02
CA GLY A 529 -13.43 40.88 51.34
C GLY A 529 -14.69 40.02 51.33
N HIS A 530 -15.09 39.48 50.18
CA HIS A 530 -16.24 38.61 50.00
C HIS A 530 -15.79 37.16 49.82
N ALA A 531 -15.70 36.43 50.93
CA ALA A 531 -15.23 35.04 50.94
C ALA A 531 -16.32 34.06 50.45
N GLN A 532 -16.49 33.96 49.14
CA GLN A 532 -17.52 33.13 48.49
C GLN A 532 -16.92 31.87 47.87
N LYS A 533 -17.60 30.72 48.06
CA LYS A 533 -17.21 29.46 47.42
C LYS A 533 -17.68 29.45 45.95
N VAL A 534 -16.86 28.98 45.02
CA VAL A 534 -17.23 28.79 43.62
C VAL A 534 -17.32 27.31 43.28
N ALA A 535 -18.44 26.90 42.68
CA ALA A 535 -18.67 25.54 42.21
C ALA A 535 -18.45 25.43 40.71
N VAL A 536 -17.77 24.37 40.26
CA VAL A 536 -17.42 24.14 38.86
C VAL A 536 -17.78 22.71 38.46
N ASN A 537 -18.58 22.58 37.41
CA ASN A 537 -18.96 21.30 36.84
C ASN A 537 -17.79 20.62 36.13
N ILE A 538 -17.60 19.32 36.40
CA ILE A 538 -16.57 18.48 35.77
C ILE A 538 -17.25 17.32 35.05
N SER A 539 -16.93 17.16 33.75
CA SER A 539 -17.45 16.07 32.92
C SER A 539 -16.93 14.71 33.38
N ALA A 540 -17.72 13.65 33.18
CA ALA A 540 -17.30 12.26 33.38
C ALA A 540 -16.00 11.91 32.64
N LYS A 541 -15.84 12.38 31.39
CA LYS A 541 -14.62 12.13 30.60
C LYS A 541 -13.38 12.77 31.22
N GLN A 542 -13.53 13.89 31.92
CA GLN A 542 -12.42 14.54 32.62
C GLN A 542 -11.95 13.76 33.85
N PHE A 543 -12.83 13.01 34.52
CA PHE A 543 -12.44 12.12 35.61
C PHE A 543 -11.63 10.93 35.11
N SER A 544 -11.94 10.40 33.92
CA SER A 544 -11.13 9.32 33.34
C SER A 544 -9.67 9.73 33.09
N ASP A 545 -9.35 11.03 33.04
CA ASP A 545 -7.99 11.52 32.85
C ASP A 545 -7.20 11.55 34.16
N SER A 546 -6.11 10.79 34.20
CA SER A 546 -5.14 10.76 35.30
C SER A 546 -4.55 12.13 35.66
N ALA A 547 -4.51 13.09 34.73
CA ALA A 547 -3.92 14.42 34.94
C ALA A 547 -4.86 15.43 35.63
N LEU A 548 -6.13 15.08 35.90
CA LEU A 548 -7.09 16.01 36.49
C LEU A 548 -6.62 16.58 37.84
N VAL A 549 -6.09 15.72 38.73
CA VAL A 549 -5.62 16.11 40.06
C VAL A 549 -4.50 17.14 39.96
N ASP A 550 -3.52 16.88 39.09
CA ASP A 550 -2.39 17.79 38.84
C ASP A 550 -2.87 19.12 38.23
N THR A 551 -3.87 19.07 37.35
CA THR A 551 -4.46 20.27 36.73
C THR A 551 -5.15 21.16 37.76
N VAL A 552 -5.96 20.57 38.65
CA VAL A 552 -6.62 21.29 39.76
C VAL A 552 -5.58 21.91 40.69
N ALA A 553 -4.56 21.15 41.07
CA ALA A 553 -3.47 21.65 41.92
C ALA A 553 -2.73 22.83 41.28
N ALA A 554 -2.37 22.71 40.00
CA ALA A 554 -1.67 23.75 39.24
C ALA A 554 -2.52 25.02 39.10
N ILE A 555 -3.83 24.90 38.88
CA ILE A 555 -4.73 26.06 38.78
C ILE A 555 -4.87 26.77 40.14
N LEU A 556 -5.05 26.02 41.24
CA LEU A 556 -5.11 26.60 42.59
C LEU A 556 -3.80 27.33 42.93
N GLU A 557 -2.65 26.75 42.59
CA GLU A 557 -1.35 27.41 42.76
C GLU A 557 -1.23 28.66 41.88
N LYS A 558 -1.62 28.58 40.61
CA LYS A 558 -1.55 29.72 39.67
C LYS A 558 -2.46 30.88 40.08
N THR A 559 -3.66 30.59 40.57
CA THR A 559 -4.66 31.60 40.95
C THR A 559 -4.53 32.06 42.40
N GLN A 560 -3.77 31.33 43.23
CA GLN A 560 -3.59 31.62 44.66
C GLN A 560 -4.93 31.64 45.43
N LEU A 561 -5.93 30.89 44.95
CA LEU A 561 -7.19 30.69 45.65
C LEU A 561 -6.99 29.61 46.74
N PRO A 562 -7.34 29.86 48.00
CA PRO A 562 -7.37 28.80 49.00
C PRO A 562 -8.37 27.71 48.61
N SER A 563 -7.93 26.44 48.59
CA SER A 563 -8.69 25.28 48.09
C SER A 563 -10.11 25.14 48.65
N ARG A 564 -10.32 25.53 49.91
CA ARG A 564 -11.65 25.52 50.57
C ARG A 564 -12.73 26.38 49.87
N TYR A 565 -12.34 27.30 49.00
CA TYR A 565 -13.26 28.13 48.21
C TYR A 565 -13.58 27.55 46.84
N LEU A 566 -13.02 26.40 46.49
CA LEU A 566 -13.35 25.65 45.29
C LEU A 566 -14.23 24.45 45.65
N GLU A 567 -15.29 24.27 44.87
CA GLU A 567 -16.17 23.10 44.87
C GLU A 567 -16.18 22.51 43.46
N LEU A 568 -16.00 21.19 43.35
CA LEU A 568 -16.16 20.48 42.09
C LEU A 568 -17.48 19.73 42.11
N GLU A 569 -18.28 19.92 41.07
CA GLU A 569 -19.58 19.26 40.90
C GLU A 569 -19.42 18.09 39.92
N VAL A 570 -19.91 16.92 40.30
CA VAL A 570 -19.79 15.67 39.54
C VAL A 570 -21.16 15.05 39.41
N THR A 571 -21.53 14.59 38.22
CA THR A 571 -22.83 13.92 38.02
C THR A 571 -22.79 12.49 38.55
N GLU A 572 -23.96 11.95 38.88
CA GLU A 572 -24.08 10.56 39.34
C GLU A 572 -23.48 9.54 38.35
N SER A 573 -23.73 9.71 37.05
CA SER A 573 -23.21 8.84 35.99
C SER A 573 -21.68 8.82 35.94
N ALA A 574 -21.02 9.96 36.20
CA ALA A 574 -19.56 10.06 36.22
C ALA A 574 -18.89 9.17 37.27
N LEU A 575 -19.61 8.80 38.33
CA LEU A 575 -19.07 7.97 39.42
C LEU A 575 -19.08 6.46 39.10
N ILE A 576 -19.83 6.03 38.08
CA ILE A 576 -20.08 4.61 37.79
C ILE A 576 -19.09 4.05 36.76
N ASP A 577 -18.71 4.83 35.74
CA ASP A 577 -17.96 4.32 34.57
C ASP A 577 -16.53 3.83 34.88
N SER A 578 -15.89 4.29 35.97
CA SER A 578 -14.52 3.89 36.35
C SER A 578 -14.26 3.98 37.86
N TYR A 579 -15.06 3.24 38.62
CA TYR A 579 -15.17 3.28 40.08
C TYR A 579 -13.84 3.42 40.87
N GLU A 580 -12.88 2.50 40.71
CA GLU A 580 -11.64 2.51 41.53
C GLU A 580 -10.75 3.74 41.26
N GLN A 581 -10.66 4.16 40.00
CA GLN A 581 -9.87 5.32 39.61
C GLN A 581 -10.52 6.62 40.11
N THR A 582 -11.84 6.76 39.91
CA THR A 582 -12.61 7.93 40.33
C THR A 582 -12.54 8.14 41.84
N VAL A 583 -12.67 7.07 42.65
CA VAL A 583 -12.52 7.15 44.11
C VAL A 583 -11.14 7.71 44.49
N THR A 584 -10.07 7.21 43.87
CA THR A 584 -8.69 7.62 44.17
C THR A 584 -8.43 9.09 43.84
N GLN A 585 -8.94 9.55 42.69
CA GLN A 585 -8.81 10.94 42.27
C GLN A 585 -9.65 11.89 43.15
N LEU A 586 -10.90 11.53 43.44
CA LEU A 586 -11.75 12.32 44.34
C LEU A 586 -11.14 12.42 45.74
N GLN A 587 -10.56 11.33 46.26
CA GLN A 587 -9.84 11.38 47.53
C GLN A 587 -8.64 12.32 47.48
N SER A 588 -7.85 12.26 46.40
CA SER A 588 -6.70 13.15 46.22
C SER A 588 -7.13 14.63 46.15
N ILE A 589 -8.27 14.92 45.50
CA ILE A 589 -8.85 16.26 45.43
C ILE A 589 -9.38 16.72 46.79
N ALA A 590 -10.08 15.85 47.50
CA ALA A 590 -10.58 16.14 48.85
C ALA A 590 -9.44 16.38 49.84
N ASP A 591 -8.33 15.63 49.74
CA ASP A 591 -7.14 15.80 50.58
C ASP A 591 -6.43 17.15 50.35
N MET A 592 -6.62 17.78 49.17
CA MET A 592 -6.19 19.17 48.91
C MET A 592 -7.06 20.21 49.64
N GLY A 593 -8.21 19.81 50.19
CA GLY A 593 -9.19 20.67 50.85
C GLY A 593 -10.24 21.28 49.92
N VAL A 594 -10.38 20.74 48.70
CA VAL A 594 -11.45 21.11 47.74
C VAL A 594 -12.74 20.39 48.12
N SER A 595 -13.88 21.09 48.06
CA SER A 595 -15.20 20.48 48.31
C SER A 595 -15.68 19.69 47.09
N ILE A 596 -16.39 18.59 47.32
CA ILE A 596 -16.96 17.77 46.24
C ILE A 596 -18.47 17.71 46.40
N ALA A 597 -19.19 18.08 45.35
CA ALA A 597 -20.64 18.05 45.28
C ALA A 597 -21.11 16.98 44.28
N LEU A 598 -22.13 16.22 44.65
CA LEU A 598 -22.82 15.31 43.74
C LEU A 598 -24.02 16.01 43.12
N ASP A 599 -24.02 16.10 41.79
CA ASP A 599 -25.02 16.77 40.97
C ASP A 599 -26.01 15.78 40.31
N ASP A 600 -27.16 16.30 39.89
CA ASP A 600 -28.25 15.57 39.23
C ASP A 600 -28.75 14.31 39.98
N PHE A 601 -28.65 14.31 41.31
CA PHE A 601 -28.92 13.12 42.11
C PHE A 601 -30.39 12.65 42.02
N GLY A 602 -30.58 11.35 41.74
CA GLY A 602 -31.91 10.72 41.66
C GLY A 602 -32.46 10.56 40.25
N THR A 603 -31.74 11.03 39.23
CA THR A 603 -32.09 10.83 37.81
C THR A 603 -31.58 9.50 37.24
N GLY A 604 -30.67 8.81 37.96
CA GLY A 604 -30.03 7.55 37.57
C GLY A 604 -30.32 6.34 38.48
N TYR A 605 -29.70 5.19 38.17
CA TYR A 605 -29.79 3.96 38.98
C TYR A 605 -28.77 3.99 40.13
N SER A 606 -29.06 4.73 41.19
CA SER A 606 -28.14 4.85 42.33
C SER A 606 -27.97 3.52 43.08
N SER A 607 -26.75 3.00 43.13
CA SER A 607 -26.37 2.02 44.16
C SER A 607 -25.91 2.79 45.40
N LEU A 608 -26.81 2.95 46.37
CA LEU A 608 -26.56 3.55 47.70
C LEU A 608 -25.27 3.05 48.37
N SER A 609 -24.83 1.84 48.01
CA SER A 609 -23.59 1.22 48.50
C SER A 609 -22.33 2.05 48.22
N TYR A 610 -22.30 2.83 47.13
CA TYR A 610 -21.10 3.55 46.71
C TYR A 610 -21.02 4.97 47.25
N LEU A 611 -22.15 5.63 47.54
CA LEU A 611 -22.17 7.00 48.07
C LEU A 611 -21.37 7.15 49.38
N ARG A 612 -21.35 6.09 50.20
CA ARG A 612 -20.57 6.07 51.45
C ARG A 612 -19.05 6.06 51.23
N LEU A 613 -18.59 5.65 50.05
CA LEU A 613 -17.18 5.44 49.74
C LEU A 613 -16.54 6.67 49.07
N PHE A 614 -17.37 7.63 48.62
CA PHE A 614 -16.89 8.87 48.03
C PHE A 614 -16.75 9.98 49.10
N PRO A 615 -15.71 10.82 49.03
CA PRO A 615 -15.51 11.94 49.94
C PRO A 615 -16.40 13.14 49.58
N LEU A 616 -17.72 12.92 49.53
CA LEU A 616 -18.70 13.94 49.19
C LEU A 616 -18.92 14.91 50.36
N ASN A 617 -19.17 16.18 50.04
CA ASN A 617 -19.54 17.21 51.01
C ASN A 617 -20.97 17.73 50.79
N VAL A 618 -21.39 17.80 49.52
CA VAL A 618 -22.66 18.41 49.12
C VAL A 618 -23.45 17.43 48.25
N LEU A 619 -24.77 17.40 48.45
CA LEU A 619 -25.72 16.68 47.61
C LEU A 619 -26.70 17.69 46.99
N LYS A 620 -26.75 17.75 45.65
CA LYS A 620 -27.63 18.65 44.91
C LYS A 620 -28.90 17.90 44.50
N ILE A 621 -30.06 18.52 44.74
CA ILE A 621 -31.36 18.01 44.31
C ILE A 621 -31.67 18.57 42.92
N ASP A 622 -31.79 17.69 41.94
CA ASP A 622 -32.07 18.08 40.56
C ASP A 622 -33.36 18.93 40.42
N GLN A 623 -33.29 19.89 39.51
CA GLN A 623 -34.38 20.83 39.24
C GLN A 623 -35.68 20.15 38.82
N SER A 624 -35.66 18.97 38.19
CA SER A 624 -36.88 18.29 37.75
C SER A 624 -37.75 17.91 38.94
N PHE A 625 -37.16 17.40 40.03
CA PHE A 625 -37.89 17.08 41.24
C PHE A 625 -38.39 18.32 41.97
N VAL A 626 -37.59 19.40 42.03
CA VAL A 626 -37.98 20.66 42.67
C VAL A 626 -39.10 21.37 41.90
N ARG A 627 -39.10 21.27 40.57
CA ARG A 627 -40.17 21.82 39.73
C ARG A 627 -41.50 21.12 40.02
N ASP A 628 -41.48 19.81 40.12
CA ASP A 628 -42.71 18.98 40.11
C ASP A 628 -43.22 18.65 41.54
N MET A 629 -42.41 18.86 42.61
CA MET A 629 -42.75 18.48 44.00
C MET A 629 -44.02 19.09 44.61
N LEU A 630 -44.56 20.18 44.06
CA LEU A 630 -45.81 20.79 44.54
C LEU A 630 -47.04 20.20 43.86
N ALA A 631 -46.88 19.64 42.66
CA ALA A 631 -47.96 19.07 41.87
C ALA A 631 -47.99 17.54 41.96
N GLU A 632 -46.83 16.90 42.12
CA GLU A 632 -46.66 15.45 42.07
C GLU A 632 -46.18 14.89 43.41
N PRO A 633 -46.99 14.05 44.10
CA PRO A 633 -46.59 13.45 45.37
C PRO A 633 -45.31 12.61 45.27
N GLN A 634 -45.09 11.92 44.15
CA GLN A 634 -43.91 11.09 43.95
C GLN A 634 -42.61 11.92 43.88
N ALA A 635 -42.64 13.08 43.22
CA ALA A 635 -41.51 14.00 43.21
C ALA A 635 -41.22 14.54 44.62
N LEU A 636 -42.26 14.85 45.42
CA LEU A 636 -42.09 15.26 46.81
C LEU A 636 -41.47 14.16 47.68
N ASP A 637 -41.91 12.91 47.51
CA ASP A 637 -41.36 11.76 48.25
C ASP A 637 -39.87 11.56 47.93
N ILE A 638 -39.47 11.74 46.67
CA ILE A 638 -38.05 11.70 46.25
C ILE A 638 -37.26 12.82 46.91
N VAL A 639 -37.74 14.07 46.87
CA VAL A 639 -37.09 15.20 47.54
C VAL A 639 -36.90 14.93 49.03
N MET A 640 -37.92 14.41 49.71
CA MET A 640 -37.84 14.05 51.14
C MET A 640 -36.80 12.95 51.39
N ALA A 641 -36.78 11.91 50.57
CA ALA A 641 -35.81 10.83 50.69
C ALA A 641 -34.37 11.29 50.48
N ILE A 642 -34.13 12.20 49.52
CA ILE A 642 -32.80 12.79 49.27
C ILE A 642 -32.36 13.61 50.48
N ILE A 643 -33.25 14.42 51.05
CA ILE A 643 -32.96 15.22 52.26
C ILE A 643 -32.59 14.32 53.45
N ASP A 644 -33.39 13.28 53.70
CA ASP A 644 -33.13 12.34 54.81
C ASP A 644 -31.81 11.57 54.61
N LEU A 645 -31.48 11.21 53.37
CA LEU A 645 -30.22 10.55 53.02
C LEU A 645 -29.02 11.45 53.28
N ALA A 646 -29.05 12.69 52.78
CA ALA A 646 -27.97 13.64 53.00
C ALA A 646 -27.76 13.94 54.49
N ASN A 647 -28.84 14.15 55.25
CA ASN A 647 -28.77 14.32 56.70
C ASN A 647 -28.14 13.10 57.40
N SER A 648 -28.47 11.89 56.95
CA SER A 648 -27.90 10.65 57.51
C SER A 648 -26.42 10.46 57.20
N LEU A 649 -25.95 10.99 56.08
CA LEU A 649 -24.55 10.96 55.65
C LEU A 649 -23.74 12.18 56.13
N GLY A 650 -24.39 13.17 56.73
CA GLY A 650 -23.77 14.43 57.15
C GLY A 650 -23.37 15.35 55.98
N LEU A 651 -24.08 15.24 54.86
CA LEU A 651 -23.87 16.06 53.66
C LEU A 651 -24.72 17.33 53.70
N GLU A 652 -24.18 18.41 53.15
CA GLU A 652 -24.92 19.65 52.93
C GLU A 652 -25.85 19.49 51.71
N ILE A 653 -27.06 20.06 51.77
CA ILE A 653 -28.08 19.87 50.73
C ILE A 653 -28.31 21.19 50.01
N VAL A 654 -28.26 21.15 48.67
CA VAL A 654 -28.55 22.29 47.81
C VAL A 654 -29.71 21.93 46.88
N ALA A 655 -30.78 22.71 46.89
CA ALA A 655 -31.89 22.53 45.95
C ALA A 655 -31.75 23.42 44.71
N GLU A 656 -31.88 22.82 43.53
CA GLU A 656 -31.79 23.53 42.26
C GLU A 656 -33.14 23.90 41.66
N GLY A 657 -33.16 24.84 40.71
CA GLY A 657 -34.36 25.15 39.95
C GLY A 657 -35.51 25.77 40.77
N ILE A 658 -35.20 26.51 41.85
CA ILE A 658 -36.23 27.21 42.62
C ILE A 658 -36.78 28.40 41.80
N GLU A 659 -38.02 28.27 41.32
CA GLU A 659 -38.67 29.28 40.48
C GLU A 659 -39.79 30.04 41.20
N THR A 660 -40.33 29.50 42.29
CA THR A 660 -41.50 30.07 42.98
C THR A 660 -41.35 30.08 44.51
N GLU A 661 -41.93 31.09 45.15
CA GLU A 661 -41.94 31.22 46.63
C GLU A 661 -42.51 29.99 47.36
N PRO A 662 -43.59 29.34 46.88
CA PRO A 662 -44.07 28.09 47.49
C PRO A 662 -43.04 26.97 47.49
N GLN A 663 -42.18 26.86 46.46
CA GLN A 663 -41.11 25.86 46.42
C GLN A 663 -40.07 26.15 47.50
N ALA A 664 -39.57 27.38 47.57
CA ALA A 664 -38.60 27.80 48.57
C ALA A 664 -39.10 27.56 50.00
N LYS A 665 -40.37 27.89 50.27
CA LYS A 665 -40.99 27.66 51.58
C LYS A 665 -41.12 26.18 51.92
N LYS A 666 -41.47 25.34 50.94
CA LYS A 666 -41.59 23.90 51.14
C LYS A 666 -40.23 23.27 51.42
N LEU A 667 -39.19 23.58 50.64
CA LEU A 667 -37.82 23.11 50.84
C LEU A 667 -37.29 23.48 52.23
N ARG A 668 -37.50 24.73 52.65
CA ARG A 668 -37.15 25.20 53.99
C ARG A 668 -37.85 24.41 55.10
N SER A 669 -39.15 24.12 54.92
CA SER A 669 -39.91 23.32 55.89
C SER A 669 -39.45 21.87 56.00
N LEU A 670 -38.81 21.35 54.95
CA LEU A 670 -38.24 20.00 54.91
C LEU A 670 -36.80 19.95 55.44
N GLY A 671 -36.19 21.09 55.75
CA GLY A 671 -34.82 21.17 56.28
C GLY A 671 -33.74 21.40 55.21
N CYS A 672 -34.11 21.68 53.96
CA CYS A 672 -33.16 22.13 52.95
C CYS A 672 -32.89 23.63 53.13
N GLY A 673 -31.68 23.95 53.60
CA GLY A 673 -31.28 25.31 53.96
C GLY A 673 -30.68 26.13 52.82
N ILE A 674 -30.25 25.48 51.73
CA ILE A 674 -29.55 26.15 50.62
C ILE A 674 -30.31 25.92 49.32
N GLY A 675 -30.41 26.98 48.51
CA GLY A 675 -31.08 26.89 47.23
C GLY A 675 -30.49 27.79 46.16
N GLN A 676 -30.68 27.37 44.91
CA GLN A 676 -30.40 28.15 43.72
C GLN A 676 -31.56 28.05 42.72
N GLY A 677 -31.80 29.13 41.97
CA GLY A 677 -32.88 29.17 41.00
C GLY A 677 -33.26 30.59 40.57
N TYR A 678 -34.11 30.69 39.54
CA TYR A 678 -34.46 31.96 38.92
C TYR A 678 -35.33 32.87 39.79
N LEU A 679 -35.98 32.34 40.82
CA LEU A 679 -36.63 33.14 41.85
C LEU A 679 -35.61 34.04 42.57
N LEU A 680 -34.45 33.47 42.90
CA LEU A 680 -33.42 34.10 43.72
C LEU A 680 -32.54 35.01 42.86
N ALA A 681 -31.88 34.44 41.85
CA ALA A 681 -31.14 35.18 40.85
C ALA A 681 -30.86 34.34 39.60
N LYS A 682 -30.85 35.01 38.44
CA LYS A 682 -30.41 34.40 37.17
C LYS A 682 -28.87 34.40 37.06
N PRO A 683 -28.28 33.47 36.30
CA PRO A 683 -26.84 33.48 36.01
C PRO A 683 -26.36 34.81 35.43
N MET A 684 -25.33 35.40 36.02
CA MET A 684 -24.84 36.74 35.68
C MET A 684 -23.32 36.79 35.54
N VAL A 685 -22.77 37.80 34.87
CA VAL A 685 -21.32 37.95 34.75
C VAL A 685 -20.65 38.27 36.10
N SER A 686 -19.37 37.95 36.25
CA SER A 686 -18.57 38.16 37.48
C SER A 686 -18.74 39.56 38.09
N VAL A 687 -18.76 40.60 37.24
CA VAL A 687 -18.93 42.00 37.66
C VAL A 687 -20.29 42.25 38.31
N SER A 688 -21.36 41.68 37.77
CA SER A 688 -22.71 41.83 38.33
C SER A 688 -22.86 41.09 39.65
N LEU A 689 -22.25 39.90 39.79
CA LEU A 689 -22.25 39.18 41.07
C LEU A 689 -21.44 39.94 42.13
N SER A 690 -20.30 40.54 41.75
CA SER A 690 -19.50 41.36 42.67
C SER A 690 -20.32 42.54 43.22
N GLN A 691 -21.09 43.22 42.38
CA GLN A 691 -22.00 44.30 42.80
C GLN A 691 -23.09 43.80 43.76
N LEU A 692 -23.62 42.60 43.52
CA LEU A 692 -24.64 42.00 44.39
C LEU A 692 -24.06 41.67 45.77
N LEU A 693 -22.83 41.14 45.83
CA LEU A 693 -22.10 40.87 47.07
C LEU A 693 -21.82 42.16 47.87
N GLU A 694 -21.45 43.24 47.19
CA GLU A 694 -21.25 44.56 47.81
C GLU A 694 -22.56 45.12 48.41
N GLN A 695 -23.68 44.99 47.69
CA GLN A 695 -25.00 45.43 48.17
C GLN A 695 -25.46 44.66 49.40
N GLN A 696 -25.15 43.37 49.48
CA GLN A 696 -25.45 42.52 50.64
C GLN A 696 -24.62 42.95 51.85
N ALA A 697 -23.32 43.20 51.66
CA ALA A 697 -22.45 43.71 52.72
C ALA A 697 -22.87 45.10 53.21
N ALA A 698 -23.44 45.94 52.33
CA ALA A 698 -23.99 47.25 52.67
C ALA A 698 -25.41 47.21 53.27
N GLY A 699 -26.03 46.03 53.42
CA GLY A 699 -27.39 45.86 53.98
C GLY A 699 -28.50 46.51 53.13
N THR A 700 -28.27 46.69 51.82
CA THR A 700 -29.18 47.43 50.92
C THR A 700 -30.06 46.52 50.06
N LEU A 701 -29.97 45.18 50.21
CA LEU A 701 -30.94 44.27 49.61
C LEU A 701 -32.30 44.43 50.30
N CYS A 702 -33.20 45.20 49.68
CA CYS A 702 -34.60 45.21 50.08
C CYS A 702 -35.19 43.81 49.91
N THR A 703 -35.74 43.30 51.02
CA THR A 703 -36.49 42.04 51.17
C THR A 703 -37.57 41.81 50.13
#